data_AF-A0AAW5BNR0-F1
#
_entry.id   AF-A0AAW5BNR0-F1
#
_cell.length_a   1.000
_cell.length_b   1.000
_cell.length_c   1.000
_cell.angle_alpha   90.00
_cell.angle_beta   90.00
_cell.angle_gamma   90.00
#
_symmetry.space_group_name_H-M   'P 1'
#
loop_
_entity.id
_entity.type
_entity.pdbx_description
1 polymer ?
#
loop_
_entity_poly.entity_id
_entity_poly.type
_entity_poly.pdbx_seq_one_letter_code
_entity_poly.pdbx_strand_id
1 'polypeptide(L)'
;MYKSIQSYPWSEKDDIWIFGDASIWETFNLLYYDVYIRGYITDSPNLAEYNGKPVYSFAEFQSNKCKGIIIGKRKELLNVEKQNSARFDSEVKYVYLENIFEFLDKKIVDSKSRIIVFWGAGKIANQILPYLKKRLDISFILDNNKAISGMEILGIRIFHPSELLHQEWKKYFFIIGTKYYLPVKEQLAQYGLEEQYDYVPYWWLVPSVSYVASRILDMERTEKIDENYLHFEERTDDSLAGSLITKLDYLFKKYYIYKQEIENGRKTVNLLVETEKYIEALKHIERLGKVEYITNYQYLDEELENELLQSAYGLNLKITEGINDRYIIFYDAFALSYRGLALIYLRALISLGFIVFYVTFEDKKEGMDVLREEIQASHNGSSIMYISSEIEDGIIQLRDIIEAISAKYMFLYTTPYDVIGLTVFSLYHKKRVRFQINLTDHAFWLGRFAFDYCIEFRVYGYNISIQKRKIEKEKILMLPYYPVIRKEKYQGLPFPDSTRFIFSGGALYKTISNDNLYYEIVKDILKEYSEVYFLYAGDVSNAEVNSKLLELSYLFPKRVYCIEERLDLPEIMKRCCLYLMTYPINGGLMFQQAIAEGKIPIGLKVYGQSMEELLLRKNCEVQFEFKEKENLMKELDRLMREPGYREKQEQKLKSLLISEQEFRQELLNILLKRNTKFDVYMEDVDSEEFINGYIRRLTYHEFYNNYEEIGG
;
A
#
# COMPACT_ATOMS: atom_id res chain seq x y z
N MET A 1 -23.90 -13.37 13.57
CA MET A 1 -22.75 -12.52 13.20
C MET A 1 -21.49 -13.28 13.61
N TYR A 2 -20.78 -13.87 12.65
CA TYR A 2 -19.74 -14.87 12.90
C TYR A 2 -18.37 -14.17 12.94
N LYS A 3 -17.67 -14.16 14.09
CA LYS A 3 -16.30 -13.62 14.21
C LYS A 3 -15.28 -14.75 14.08
N SER A 4 -14.28 -14.58 13.23
CA SER A 4 -13.13 -15.48 13.19
C SER A 4 -12.30 -15.29 14.47
N ILE A 5 -11.61 -16.33 14.92
CA ILE A 5 -10.76 -16.27 16.12
C ILE A 5 -9.71 -15.13 16.07
N GLN A 6 -9.25 -14.78 14.86
CA GLN A 6 -8.29 -13.71 14.60
C GLN A 6 -8.88 -12.29 14.81
N SER A 7 -10.20 -12.18 14.92
CA SER A 7 -10.93 -10.92 15.12
C SER A 7 -11.56 -10.80 16.50
N TYR A 8 -11.32 -11.76 17.40
CA TYR A 8 -11.92 -11.80 18.73
C TYR A 8 -10.99 -11.12 19.75
N PRO A 9 -11.42 -10.02 20.40
CA PRO A 9 -10.61 -9.36 21.43
C PRO A 9 -10.71 -10.16 22.73
N TRP A 10 -9.62 -10.81 23.13
CA TRP A 10 -9.52 -11.53 24.40
C TRP A 10 -9.25 -10.57 25.56
N SER A 11 -9.84 -10.84 26.72
CA SER A 11 -9.43 -10.24 27.98
C SER A 11 -8.86 -11.30 28.92
N GLU A 12 -7.99 -10.91 29.85
CA GLU A 12 -7.48 -11.81 30.90
C GLU A 12 -8.57 -12.36 31.84
N LYS A 13 -9.79 -11.82 31.76
CA LYS A 13 -10.95 -12.21 32.58
C LYS A 13 -11.89 -13.20 31.88
N ASP A 14 -11.62 -13.58 30.63
CA ASP A 14 -12.48 -14.49 29.87
C ASP A 14 -12.24 -15.97 30.23
N ASP A 15 -13.30 -16.68 30.59
CA ASP A 15 -13.27 -18.12 30.83
C ASP A 15 -13.30 -18.90 29.51
N ILE A 16 -12.12 -19.30 29.00
CA ILE A 16 -12.00 -19.92 27.68
C ILE A 16 -11.98 -21.45 27.77
N TRP A 17 -12.82 -22.08 26.96
CA TRP A 17 -12.97 -23.53 26.87
C TRP A 17 -12.77 -24.02 25.44
N ILE A 18 -12.00 -25.08 25.24
CA ILE A 18 -11.71 -25.59 23.89
C ILE A 18 -12.50 -26.88 23.64
N PHE A 19 -13.41 -26.82 22.66
CA PHE A 19 -14.20 -27.93 22.20
C PHE A 19 -13.50 -28.67 21.05
N GLY A 20 -13.29 -29.97 21.22
CA GLY A 20 -12.63 -30.80 20.22
C GLY A 20 -12.05 -32.08 20.81
N ASP A 21 -11.11 -32.67 20.10
CA ASP A 21 -10.28 -33.77 20.58
C ASP A 21 -8.92 -33.25 21.11
N ALA A 22 -8.12 -34.16 21.65
CA ALA A 22 -6.79 -33.84 22.18
C ALA A 22 -5.88 -33.15 21.15
N SER A 23 -6.05 -33.40 19.85
CA SER A 23 -5.25 -32.76 18.81
C SER A 23 -5.58 -31.26 18.68
N ILE A 24 -6.85 -30.91 18.78
CA ILE A 24 -7.32 -29.51 18.76
C ILE A 24 -6.85 -28.80 20.04
N TRP A 25 -6.92 -29.48 21.19
CA TRP A 25 -6.48 -28.93 22.47
C TRP A 25 -4.98 -28.64 22.50
N GLU A 26 -4.17 -29.59 22.05
CA GLU A 26 -2.72 -29.45 21.95
C GLU A 26 -2.38 -28.25 21.05
N THR A 27 -3.00 -28.20 19.86
CA THR A 27 -2.82 -27.11 18.90
C THR A 27 -3.20 -25.74 19.49
N PHE A 28 -4.29 -25.66 20.25
CA PHE A 28 -4.73 -24.41 20.85
C PHE A 28 -3.79 -23.92 21.95
N ASN A 29 -3.39 -24.81 22.88
CA ASN A 29 -2.41 -24.49 23.93
C ASN A 29 -1.09 -24.01 23.33
N LEU A 30 -0.69 -24.55 22.19
CA LEU A 30 0.57 -24.22 21.52
C LEU A 30 0.54 -22.86 20.80
N LEU A 31 -0.60 -22.47 20.24
CA LEU A 31 -0.76 -21.23 19.47
C LEU A 31 -1.17 -20.03 20.33
N TYR A 32 -1.84 -20.28 21.45
CA TYR A 32 -2.39 -19.28 22.36
C TYR A 32 -1.90 -19.57 23.80
N TYR A 33 -0.60 -19.77 23.96
CA TYR A 33 0.03 -20.15 25.24
C TYR A 33 -0.10 -19.06 26.32
N ASP A 34 -0.33 -17.82 25.89
CA ASP A 34 -0.59 -16.64 26.70
C ASP A 34 -2.08 -16.46 27.04
N VAL A 35 -2.95 -17.27 26.46
CA VAL A 35 -4.38 -17.27 26.76
C VAL A 35 -4.66 -18.29 27.87
N TYR A 36 -5.25 -17.82 28.97
CA TYR A 36 -5.66 -18.71 30.04
C TYR A 36 -6.87 -19.57 29.61
N ILE A 37 -6.58 -20.80 29.20
CA ILE A 37 -7.62 -21.81 28.97
C ILE A 37 -8.07 -22.35 30.32
N ARG A 38 -9.38 -22.36 30.59
CA ARG A 38 -9.96 -22.88 31.82
C ARG A 38 -10.16 -24.39 31.81
N GLY A 39 -10.40 -24.97 30.64
CA GLY A 39 -10.51 -26.43 30.45
C GLY A 39 -10.93 -26.81 29.04
N TYR A 40 -11.20 -28.10 28.84
CA TYR A 40 -11.51 -28.67 27.54
C TYR A 40 -12.86 -29.37 27.54
N ILE A 41 -13.47 -29.45 26.35
CA ILE A 41 -14.77 -30.08 26.15
C ILE A 41 -14.68 -31.08 24.99
N THR A 42 -15.22 -32.29 25.16
CA THR A 42 -15.29 -33.32 24.10
C THR A 42 -16.59 -34.11 24.19
N ASP A 43 -16.98 -34.76 23.09
CA ASP A 43 -18.16 -35.63 23.06
C ASP A 43 -17.91 -37.02 23.71
N SER A 44 -16.67 -37.38 23.99
CA SER A 44 -16.30 -38.68 24.57
C SER A 44 -15.07 -38.55 25.47
N PRO A 45 -15.20 -38.02 26.70
CA PRO A 45 -14.07 -37.84 27.59
C PRO A 45 -13.53 -39.19 28.03
N ASN A 46 -12.34 -39.55 27.53
CA ASN A 46 -11.58 -40.73 27.99
C ASN A 46 -10.60 -40.40 29.12
N LEU A 47 -10.50 -39.12 29.48
CA LEU A 47 -9.56 -38.55 30.45
C LEU A 47 -10.31 -37.47 31.25
N ALA A 48 -10.09 -37.41 32.57
CA ALA A 48 -10.70 -36.39 33.44
C ALA A 48 -9.97 -35.03 33.39
N GLU A 49 -8.73 -35.02 32.92
CA GLU A 49 -7.84 -33.85 32.90
C GLU A 49 -6.86 -33.92 31.72
N TYR A 50 -6.45 -32.76 31.19
CA TYR A 50 -5.42 -32.61 30.16
C TYR A 50 -4.57 -31.37 30.50
N ASN A 51 -3.23 -31.50 30.55
CA ASN A 51 -2.31 -30.40 30.89
C ASN A 51 -2.68 -29.59 32.15
N GLY A 52 -3.05 -30.24 33.26
CA GLY A 52 -3.37 -29.51 34.50
C GLY A 52 -4.80 -28.98 34.59
N LYS A 53 -5.65 -29.22 33.57
CA LYS A 53 -6.96 -28.57 33.41
C LYS A 53 -8.08 -29.58 33.16
N PRO A 54 -9.30 -29.31 33.67
CA PRO A 54 -10.41 -30.25 33.58
C PRO A 54 -10.83 -30.51 32.13
N VAL A 55 -11.20 -31.75 31.86
CA VAL A 55 -11.82 -32.19 30.60
C VAL A 55 -13.25 -32.62 30.92
N TYR A 56 -14.23 -31.99 30.27
CA TYR A 56 -15.64 -32.31 30.45
C TYR A 56 -16.27 -32.88 29.19
N SER A 57 -17.22 -33.78 29.36
CA SER A 57 -18.27 -33.94 28.35
C SER A 57 -19.09 -32.67 28.25
N PHE A 58 -19.73 -32.44 27.09
CA PHE A 58 -20.62 -31.29 26.94
C PHE A 58 -21.75 -31.27 27.99
N ALA A 59 -22.26 -32.45 28.39
CA ALA A 59 -23.29 -32.59 29.42
C ALA A 59 -22.79 -32.21 30.84
N GLU A 60 -21.54 -32.55 31.17
CA GLU A 60 -20.91 -32.18 32.44
C GLU A 60 -20.62 -30.68 32.49
N PHE A 61 -20.13 -30.10 31.40
CA PHE A 61 -19.92 -28.65 31.27
C PHE A 61 -21.21 -27.87 31.55
N GLN A 62 -22.34 -28.31 30.99
CA GLN A 62 -23.65 -27.72 31.24
C GLN A 62 -24.13 -27.92 32.69
N SER A 63 -23.99 -29.13 33.23
CA SER A 63 -24.46 -29.47 34.59
C SER A 63 -23.70 -28.70 35.68
N ASN A 64 -22.42 -28.41 35.44
CA ASN A 64 -21.57 -27.61 36.30
C ASN A 64 -21.80 -26.09 36.17
N LYS A 65 -22.76 -25.65 35.33
CA LYS A 65 -23.07 -24.25 35.05
C LYS A 65 -21.82 -23.44 34.66
N CYS A 66 -20.90 -24.06 33.93
CA CYS A 66 -19.70 -23.38 33.45
C CYS A 66 -20.11 -22.28 32.45
N LYS A 67 -19.47 -21.11 32.57
CA LYS A 67 -19.69 -19.93 31.69
C LYS A 67 -18.43 -19.67 30.86
N GLY A 68 -18.57 -18.90 29.77
CA GLY A 68 -17.43 -18.41 29.01
C GLY A 68 -17.48 -18.66 27.50
N ILE A 69 -16.31 -18.70 26.88
CA ILE A 69 -16.16 -18.77 25.42
C ILE A 69 -15.74 -20.18 25.02
N ILE A 70 -16.57 -20.86 24.22
CA ILE A 70 -16.27 -22.17 23.65
C ILE A 70 -15.70 -21.99 22.25
N ILE A 71 -14.52 -22.56 22.03
CA ILE A 71 -13.80 -22.48 20.75
C ILE A 71 -13.65 -23.86 20.15
N GLY A 72 -13.94 -24.02 18.87
CA GLY A 72 -13.89 -25.33 18.22
C GLY A 72 -14.09 -25.27 16.70
N LYS A 73 -13.97 -26.41 16.02
CA LYS A 73 -14.18 -26.49 14.58
C LYS A 73 -15.62 -26.15 14.23
N ARG A 74 -15.82 -25.35 13.18
CA ARG A 74 -17.15 -24.87 12.78
C ARG A 74 -18.19 -25.97 12.62
N LYS A 75 -17.84 -27.04 11.91
CA LYS A 75 -18.76 -28.16 11.64
C LYS A 75 -19.16 -28.92 12.91
N GLU A 76 -18.25 -29.03 13.87
CA GLU A 76 -18.44 -29.77 15.11
C GLU A 76 -19.25 -28.94 16.10
N LEU A 77 -18.89 -27.67 16.30
CA LEU A 77 -19.62 -26.75 17.17
C LEU A 77 -21.06 -26.47 16.70
N LEU A 78 -21.30 -26.39 15.39
CA LEU A 78 -22.65 -26.17 14.86
C LEU A 78 -23.62 -27.31 15.21
N ASN A 79 -23.13 -28.54 15.35
CA ASN A 79 -23.98 -29.68 15.75
C ASN A 79 -24.34 -29.59 17.23
N VAL A 80 -23.38 -29.23 18.07
CA VAL A 80 -23.54 -29.01 19.50
C VAL A 80 -24.51 -27.85 19.79
N GLU A 81 -24.36 -26.75 19.05
CA GLU A 81 -25.23 -25.57 19.13
C GLU A 81 -26.69 -25.91 18.76
N LYS A 82 -26.90 -26.68 17.69
CA LYS A 82 -28.23 -27.11 17.24
C LYS A 82 -28.92 -28.04 18.24
N GLN A 83 -28.19 -29.03 18.78
CA GLN A 83 -28.74 -30.01 19.73
C GLN A 83 -29.15 -29.41 21.07
N ASN A 84 -28.61 -28.24 21.44
CA ASN A 84 -28.80 -27.63 22.76
C ASN A 84 -29.58 -26.30 22.76
N SER A 85 -30.12 -25.90 21.61
CA SER A 85 -30.91 -24.67 21.37
C SER A 85 -32.04 -24.38 22.36
N ALA A 86 -32.55 -25.37 23.09
CA ALA A 86 -33.67 -25.23 24.04
C ALA A 86 -33.26 -24.96 25.51
N ARG A 87 -31.96 -24.89 25.86
CA ARG A 87 -31.48 -24.74 27.25
C ARG A 87 -30.48 -23.61 27.48
N PHE A 88 -30.37 -22.65 26.56
CA PHE A 88 -29.29 -21.67 26.63
C PHE A 88 -29.50 -20.58 27.69
N ASP A 89 -28.57 -20.56 28.66
CA ASP A 89 -28.25 -19.38 29.44
C ASP A 89 -27.45 -18.41 28.55
N SER A 90 -27.77 -17.12 28.59
CA SER A 90 -27.25 -16.08 27.68
C SER A 90 -25.74 -15.78 27.80
N GLU A 91 -25.00 -16.59 28.55
CA GLU A 91 -23.65 -16.31 29.05
C GLU A 91 -22.54 -17.18 28.44
N VAL A 92 -22.87 -18.07 27.48
CA VAL A 92 -21.89 -18.87 26.73
C VAL A 92 -21.79 -18.39 25.28
N LYS A 93 -20.57 -18.08 24.81
CA LYS A 93 -20.29 -17.60 23.45
C LYS A 93 -19.52 -18.65 22.64
N TYR A 94 -19.85 -18.80 21.36
CA TYR A 94 -19.15 -19.73 20.46
C TYR A 94 -18.24 -18.98 19.48
N VAL A 95 -16.99 -19.44 19.34
CA VAL A 95 -16.02 -18.93 18.37
C VAL A 95 -15.53 -20.07 17.49
N TYR A 96 -15.57 -19.86 16.17
CA TYR A 96 -15.26 -20.90 15.21
C TYR A 96 -13.81 -20.79 14.72
N LEU A 97 -13.12 -21.93 14.72
CA LEU A 97 -11.86 -22.11 14.01
C LEU A 97 -12.18 -22.27 12.51
N GLU A 98 -11.82 -21.27 11.71
CA GLU A 98 -11.88 -21.31 10.25
C GLU A 98 -10.58 -21.95 9.68
N ASN A 99 -10.71 -22.63 8.55
CA ASN A 99 -9.94 -23.80 8.13
C ASN A 99 -8.53 -23.52 7.56
N ILE A 100 -7.66 -22.80 8.27
CA ILE A 100 -6.22 -22.72 7.95
C ILE A 100 -5.49 -24.02 8.35
N PHE A 101 -5.99 -24.71 9.38
CA PHE A 101 -5.27 -25.80 10.06
C PHE A 101 -5.35 -27.16 9.35
N GLU A 102 -6.44 -27.46 8.64
CA GLU A 102 -6.62 -28.77 7.98
C GLU A 102 -5.60 -29.00 6.84
N PHE A 103 -5.11 -27.90 6.23
CA PHE A 103 -4.07 -27.91 5.19
C PHE A 103 -2.66 -28.07 5.78
N LEU A 104 -2.36 -27.31 6.85
CA LEU A 104 -1.06 -27.32 7.51
C LEU A 104 -0.80 -28.65 8.23
N ASP A 105 -1.79 -29.19 8.94
CA ASP A 105 -1.66 -30.48 9.62
C ASP A 105 -1.46 -31.61 8.62
N LYS A 106 -2.21 -31.66 7.51
CA LYS A 106 -1.99 -32.70 6.48
C LYS A 106 -0.59 -32.63 5.87
N LYS A 107 -0.10 -31.44 5.53
CA LYS A 107 1.20 -31.26 4.86
C LYS A 107 2.39 -31.46 5.82
N ILE A 108 2.26 -31.03 7.08
CA ILE A 108 3.27 -31.25 8.13
C ILE A 108 3.30 -32.73 8.56
N VAL A 109 2.14 -33.40 8.61
CA VAL A 109 2.06 -34.84 8.86
C VAL A 109 2.66 -35.63 7.70
N ASP A 110 2.38 -35.25 6.44
CA ASP A 110 3.02 -35.85 5.26
C ASP A 110 4.53 -35.57 5.21
N SER A 111 4.99 -34.41 5.71
CA SER A 111 6.41 -34.05 5.77
C SER A 111 7.18 -34.70 6.90
N LYS A 112 6.57 -35.38 7.88
CA LYS A 112 7.30 -36.16 8.90
C LYS A 112 8.15 -37.29 8.30
N SER A 113 7.93 -37.63 7.03
CA SER A 113 8.75 -38.57 6.25
C SER A 113 9.93 -37.92 5.51
N ARG A 114 10.05 -36.59 5.54
CA ARG A 114 11.03 -35.79 4.78
C ARG A 114 11.84 -34.88 5.70
N ILE A 115 13.03 -34.52 5.25
CA ILE A 115 13.94 -33.64 5.99
C ILE A 115 13.51 -32.18 5.78
N ILE A 116 13.20 -31.46 6.86
CA ILE A 116 12.74 -30.08 6.76
C ILE A 116 13.95 -29.14 6.66
N VAL A 117 13.95 -28.30 5.61
CA VAL A 117 15.04 -27.38 5.29
C VAL A 117 14.48 -25.96 5.22
N PHE A 118 15.17 -24.98 5.81
CA PHE A 118 14.78 -23.58 5.71
C PHE A 118 15.62 -22.87 4.66
N TRP A 119 15.04 -22.09 3.76
CA TRP A 119 15.75 -21.41 2.67
C TRP A 119 15.78 -19.90 2.88
N GLY A 120 16.96 -19.37 3.17
CA GLY A 120 17.24 -17.97 3.42
C GLY A 120 17.81 -17.77 4.82
N ALA A 121 18.96 -17.09 4.91
CA ALA A 121 19.69 -16.77 6.14
C ALA A 121 19.65 -15.27 6.48
N GLY A 122 18.76 -14.50 5.83
CA GLY A 122 18.64 -13.06 6.00
C GLY A 122 17.80 -12.62 7.22
N LYS A 123 17.38 -11.34 7.21
CA LYS A 123 16.58 -10.71 8.29
C LYS A 123 15.32 -11.53 8.68
N ILE A 124 14.65 -12.12 7.69
CA ILE A 124 13.47 -12.97 7.90
C ILE A 124 13.82 -14.22 8.71
N ALA A 125 14.95 -14.86 8.43
CA ALA A 125 15.40 -16.04 9.15
C ALA A 125 15.60 -15.73 10.65
N ASN A 126 16.25 -14.61 10.96
CA ASN A 126 16.46 -14.16 12.34
C ASN A 126 15.16 -13.89 13.10
N GLN A 127 14.12 -13.43 12.41
CA GLN A 127 12.81 -13.15 13.02
C GLN A 127 11.98 -14.43 13.20
N ILE A 128 12.04 -15.36 12.26
CA ILE A 128 11.07 -16.46 12.15
C ILE A 128 11.62 -17.79 12.67
N LEU A 129 12.91 -18.07 12.51
CA LEU A 129 13.53 -19.30 13.00
C LEU A 129 13.38 -19.53 14.52
N PRO A 130 13.46 -18.49 15.40
CA PRO A 130 13.21 -18.70 16.84
C PRO A 130 11.83 -19.30 17.13
N TYR A 131 10.85 -19.02 16.27
CA TYR A 131 9.49 -19.51 16.37
C TYR A 131 9.32 -20.89 15.73
N LEU A 132 9.86 -21.11 14.53
CA LEU A 132 9.71 -22.38 13.81
C LEU A 132 10.52 -23.52 14.43
N LYS A 133 11.71 -23.25 14.98
CA LYS A 133 12.56 -24.27 15.63
C LYS A 133 11.90 -24.90 16.86
N LYS A 134 10.94 -24.21 17.49
CA LYS A 134 10.15 -24.75 18.60
C LYS A 134 9.10 -25.79 18.15
N ARG A 135 8.85 -25.91 16.85
CA ARG A 135 7.71 -26.63 16.25
C ARG A 135 8.10 -27.66 15.21
N LEU A 136 9.19 -27.40 14.50
CA LEU A 136 9.69 -28.19 13.38
C LEU A 136 11.17 -28.51 13.62
N ASP A 137 11.56 -29.74 13.33
CA ASP A 137 12.96 -30.15 13.33
C ASP A 137 13.63 -29.69 12.03
N ILE A 138 14.05 -28.43 12.01
CA ILE A 138 14.75 -27.83 10.87
C ILE A 138 16.19 -28.32 10.86
N SER A 139 16.52 -29.16 9.89
CA SER A 139 17.82 -29.85 9.85
C SER A 139 18.97 -28.93 9.45
N PHE A 140 18.75 -28.05 8.47
CA PHE A 140 19.75 -27.05 8.04
C PHE A 140 19.10 -25.89 7.28
N ILE A 141 19.88 -24.83 7.07
CA ILE A 141 19.50 -23.65 6.28
C ILE A 141 20.20 -23.70 4.91
N LEU A 142 19.50 -23.31 3.85
CA LEU A 142 20.09 -23.06 2.53
C LEU A 142 20.11 -21.57 2.21
N ASP A 143 21.21 -21.09 1.64
CA ASP A 143 21.28 -19.73 1.11
C ASP A 143 22.15 -19.68 -0.16
N ASN A 144 21.73 -18.87 -1.13
CA ASN A 144 22.47 -18.69 -2.39
C ASN A 144 23.76 -17.86 -2.20
N ASN A 145 23.94 -17.21 -1.05
CA ASN A 145 25.19 -16.54 -0.71
C ASN A 145 26.23 -17.57 -0.24
N LYS A 146 27.13 -17.95 -1.14
CA LYS A 146 28.22 -18.90 -0.84
C LYS A 146 29.15 -18.42 0.29
N ALA A 147 29.27 -17.12 0.54
CA ALA A 147 30.17 -16.56 1.55
C ALA A 147 29.73 -16.89 3.00
N ILE A 148 28.45 -17.19 3.20
CA ILE A 148 27.90 -17.54 4.52
C ILE A 148 27.71 -19.06 4.70
N SER A 149 28.08 -19.86 3.70
CA SER A 149 28.06 -21.31 3.85
C SER A 149 29.03 -21.76 4.94
N GLY A 150 28.59 -22.70 5.76
CA GLY A 150 29.32 -23.18 6.95
C GLY A 150 29.11 -22.34 8.21
N MET A 151 28.49 -21.16 8.12
CA MET A 151 28.07 -20.40 9.29
C MET A 151 26.82 -21.02 9.93
N GLU A 152 26.44 -20.52 11.11
CA GLU A 152 25.26 -20.99 11.85
C GLU A 152 24.35 -19.82 12.26
N ILE A 153 23.03 -20.07 12.23
CA ILE A 153 22.01 -19.20 12.82
C ILE A 153 21.24 -20.03 13.84
N LEU A 154 21.20 -19.58 15.10
CA LEU A 154 20.53 -20.28 16.20
C LEU A 154 20.96 -21.75 16.34
N GLY A 155 22.24 -22.05 16.05
CA GLY A 155 22.80 -23.41 16.05
C GLY A 155 22.29 -24.31 14.92
N ILE A 156 21.77 -23.74 13.83
CA ILE A 156 21.44 -24.46 12.59
C ILE A 156 22.45 -24.03 11.52
N ARG A 157 23.13 -25.00 10.92
CA ARG A 157 24.17 -24.75 9.92
C ARG A 157 23.60 -24.34 8.56
N ILE A 158 24.28 -23.41 7.91
CA ILE A 158 23.95 -22.90 6.57
C ILE A 158 24.78 -23.65 5.53
N PHE A 159 24.14 -24.04 4.44
CA PHE A 159 24.77 -24.65 3.26
C PHE A 159 24.44 -23.84 2.00
N HIS A 160 25.33 -23.87 1.02
CA HIS A 160 25.02 -23.40 -0.33
C HIS A 160 24.32 -24.53 -1.11
N PRO A 161 23.33 -24.26 -1.99
CA PRO A 161 22.63 -25.29 -2.75
C PRO A 161 23.52 -26.25 -3.55
N SER A 162 24.68 -25.79 -4.01
CA SER A 162 25.65 -26.64 -4.72
C SER A 162 26.29 -27.74 -3.86
N GLU A 163 26.11 -27.68 -2.54
CA GLU A 163 26.62 -28.69 -1.60
C GLU A 163 25.65 -29.86 -1.42
N LEU A 164 24.42 -29.75 -1.96
CA LEU A 164 23.45 -30.84 -1.99
C LEU A 164 23.47 -31.57 -3.33
N LEU A 165 23.34 -32.90 -3.30
CA LEU A 165 23.28 -33.73 -4.50
C LEU A 165 21.90 -33.61 -5.17
N HIS A 166 21.86 -33.27 -6.47
CA HIS A 166 20.61 -33.08 -7.23
C HIS A 166 19.58 -34.23 -7.15
N GLN A 167 20.06 -35.46 -7.01
CA GLN A 167 19.21 -36.64 -6.86
C GLN A 167 18.50 -36.78 -5.50
N GLU A 168 18.81 -35.92 -4.53
CA GLU A 168 18.27 -36.00 -3.16
C GLU A 168 17.21 -34.93 -2.85
N TRP A 169 16.90 -34.03 -3.79
CA TRP A 169 16.06 -32.85 -3.54
C TRP A 169 14.64 -33.18 -3.09
N LYS A 170 14.06 -34.29 -3.60
CA LYS A 170 12.72 -34.78 -3.20
C LYS A 170 12.66 -35.36 -1.79
N LYS A 171 13.81 -35.63 -1.15
CA LYS A 171 13.88 -36.05 0.26
C LYS A 171 13.64 -34.88 1.21
N TYR A 172 13.81 -33.65 0.73
CA TYR A 172 13.66 -32.44 1.52
C TYR A 172 12.27 -31.82 1.35
N PHE A 173 11.82 -31.13 2.38
CA PHE A 173 10.70 -30.22 2.31
C PHE A 173 11.18 -28.82 2.68
N PHE A 174 11.06 -27.86 1.77
CA PHE A 174 11.66 -26.54 1.94
C PHE A 174 10.66 -25.51 2.47
N ILE A 175 11.11 -24.71 3.43
CA ILE A 175 10.42 -23.52 3.92
C ILE A 175 11.18 -22.30 3.44
N ILE A 176 10.62 -21.54 2.50
CA ILE A 176 11.31 -20.39 1.90
C ILE A 176 11.12 -19.15 2.78
N GLY A 177 12.20 -18.72 3.42
CA GLY A 177 12.31 -17.62 4.39
C GLY A 177 13.12 -16.43 3.88
N THR A 178 12.87 -15.97 2.66
CA THR A 178 13.63 -14.87 2.05
C THR A 178 12.73 -13.91 1.27
N LYS A 179 13.14 -12.65 1.16
CA LYS A 179 12.49 -11.64 0.31
C LYS A 179 12.62 -11.97 -1.18
N TYR A 180 13.58 -12.82 -1.54
CA TYR A 180 13.82 -13.29 -2.91
C TYR A 180 13.02 -14.57 -3.20
N TYR A 181 11.74 -14.59 -2.84
CA TYR A 181 10.90 -15.77 -2.99
C TYR A 181 10.82 -16.27 -4.44
N LEU A 182 10.56 -15.37 -5.39
CA LEU A 182 10.39 -15.72 -6.80
C LEU A 182 11.66 -16.37 -7.41
N PRO A 183 12.87 -15.79 -7.26
CA PRO A 183 14.10 -16.44 -7.73
C PRO A 183 14.33 -17.83 -7.11
N VAL A 184 14.06 -18.00 -5.81
CA VAL A 184 14.23 -19.30 -5.13
C VAL A 184 13.19 -20.31 -5.62
N LYS A 185 11.95 -19.88 -5.84
CA LYS A 185 10.89 -20.70 -6.42
C LYS A 185 11.27 -21.21 -7.81
N GLU A 186 11.77 -20.34 -8.68
CA GLU A 186 12.24 -20.72 -10.02
C GLU A 186 13.39 -21.72 -9.96
N GLN A 187 14.35 -21.49 -9.04
CA GLN A 187 15.47 -22.41 -8.81
C GLN A 187 14.99 -23.79 -8.34
N LEU A 188 14.05 -23.86 -7.40
CA LEU A 188 13.47 -25.12 -6.94
C LEU A 188 12.69 -25.84 -8.05
N ALA A 189 11.97 -25.10 -8.90
CA ALA A 189 11.29 -25.64 -10.06
C ALA A 189 12.27 -26.25 -11.09
N GLN A 190 13.45 -25.64 -11.30
CA GLN A 190 14.51 -26.23 -12.13
C GLN A 190 15.04 -27.54 -11.57
N TYR A 191 14.96 -27.75 -10.25
CA TYR A 191 15.26 -29.03 -9.59
C TYR A 191 14.09 -30.02 -9.58
N GLY A 192 13.00 -29.72 -10.30
CA GLY A 192 11.83 -30.59 -10.42
C GLY A 192 10.94 -30.60 -9.18
N LEU A 193 11.05 -29.58 -8.32
CA LEU A 193 10.25 -29.45 -7.11
C LEU A 193 9.00 -28.61 -7.36
N GLU A 194 7.91 -29.01 -6.71
CA GLU A 194 6.61 -28.39 -6.87
C GLU A 194 6.21 -27.62 -5.61
N GLU A 195 5.82 -26.35 -5.77
CA GLU A 195 5.28 -25.53 -4.69
C GLU A 195 4.05 -26.23 -4.09
N GLN A 196 3.87 -26.10 -2.78
CA GLN A 196 2.89 -26.80 -1.96
C GLN A 196 3.20 -28.28 -1.73
N TYR A 197 3.94 -28.97 -2.59
CA TYR A 197 4.26 -30.39 -2.41
C TYR A 197 5.64 -30.59 -1.79
N ASP A 198 6.63 -29.91 -2.32
CA ASP A 198 8.04 -30.01 -1.92
C ASP A 198 8.52 -28.78 -1.17
N TYR A 199 7.84 -27.64 -1.33
CA TYR A 199 8.19 -26.42 -0.62
C TYR A 199 7.00 -25.49 -0.40
N VAL A 200 7.12 -24.66 0.63
CA VAL A 200 6.17 -23.59 0.99
C VAL A 200 6.93 -22.36 1.46
N PRO A 201 6.40 -21.14 1.29
CA PRO A 201 6.97 -19.96 1.93
C PRO A 201 6.70 -19.91 3.44
N TYR A 202 7.59 -19.24 4.18
CA TYR A 202 7.52 -19.16 5.64
C TYR A 202 6.22 -18.51 6.15
N TRP A 203 5.64 -17.57 5.41
CA TRP A 203 4.42 -16.86 5.80
C TRP A 203 3.16 -17.74 5.80
N TRP A 204 3.24 -18.98 5.32
CA TRP A 204 2.15 -19.96 5.53
C TRP A 204 2.21 -20.61 6.91
N LEU A 205 3.37 -20.57 7.56
CA LEU A 205 3.63 -21.26 8.83
C LEU A 205 3.56 -20.31 10.03
N VAL A 206 3.45 -19.00 9.79
CA VAL A 206 3.36 -17.98 10.83
C VAL A 206 2.05 -17.19 10.71
N PRO A 207 1.34 -16.92 11.82
CA PRO A 207 0.28 -15.91 11.85
C PRO A 207 0.88 -14.59 11.37
N SER A 208 0.13 -13.82 10.57
CA SER A 208 0.54 -12.57 9.89
C SER A 208 1.71 -11.86 10.57
N VAL A 209 2.81 -11.64 9.84
CA VAL A 209 4.08 -11.06 10.34
C VAL A 209 3.88 -9.79 11.17
N SER A 210 2.85 -8.98 10.87
CA SER A 210 2.43 -7.81 11.66
C SER A 210 2.04 -8.12 13.11
N TYR A 211 1.44 -9.29 13.40
CA TYR A 211 1.06 -9.71 14.76
C TYR A 211 2.26 -10.15 15.60
N VAL A 212 3.23 -10.83 14.99
CA VAL A 212 4.45 -11.29 15.68
C VAL A 212 5.41 -10.11 15.92
N ALA A 213 5.55 -9.21 14.93
CA ALA A 213 6.37 -8.01 15.06
C ALA A 213 5.80 -7.01 16.07
N SER A 214 4.48 -6.81 16.12
CA SER A 214 3.86 -5.90 17.10
C SER A 214 4.05 -6.39 18.54
N ARG A 215 3.97 -7.71 18.78
CA ARG A 215 4.09 -8.30 20.11
C ARG A 215 5.52 -8.34 20.64
N ILE A 216 6.53 -8.50 19.77
CA ILE A 216 7.95 -8.43 20.17
C ILE A 216 8.31 -7.01 20.65
N LEU A 217 7.80 -5.98 19.96
CA LEU A 217 8.01 -4.58 20.36
C LEU A 217 7.23 -4.19 21.63
N ASP A 218 6.03 -4.75 21.83
CA ASP A 218 5.27 -4.54 23.07
C ASP A 218 5.99 -5.16 24.29
N MET A 219 6.64 -6.33 24.13
CA MET A 219 7.41 -6.98 25.20
C MET A 219 8.64 -6.18 25.65
N GLU A 220 9.32 -5.49 24.73
CA GLU A 220 10.49 -4.65 25.04
C GLU A 220 10.12 -3.31 25.70
N ARG A 221 8.87 -2.86 25.58
CA ARG A 221 8.38 -1.59 26.16
C ARG A 221 7.64 -1.76 27.49
N THR A 222 7.00 -2.90 27.75
CA THR A 222 6.33 -3.16 29.04
C THR A 222 7.28 -3.15 30.24
N GLU A 223 8.59 -3.28 30.04
CA GLU A 223 9.57 -3.16 31.13
C GLU A 223 9.97 -1.70 31.45
N LYS A 224 9.47 -0.68 30.73
CA LYS A 224 9.92 0.72 30.87
C LYS A 224 8.84 1.79 30.99
N ILE A 225 7.55 1.44 31.10
CA ILE A 225 6.49 2.43 31.30
C ILE A 225 6.16 2.53 32.79
N ASP A 226 6.52 3.68 33.36
CA ASP A 226 6.27 4.13 34.72
C ASP A 226 4.75 4.13 35.03
N GLU A 227 4.35 3.49 36.14
CA GLU A 227 2.96 3.19 36.54
C GLU A 227 2.10 4.41 36.93
N ASN A 228 2.57 5.65 36.70
CA ASN A 228 1.94 6.85 37.24
C ASN A 228 0.94 7.57 36.32
N TYR A 229 0.57 7.00 35.17
CA TYR A 229 -0.38 7.65 34.26
C TYR A 229 -1.55 6.74 33.91
N LEU A 230 -2.64 6.85 34.68
CA LEU A 230 -4.03 7.00 34.23
C LEU A 230 -5.02 6.57 35.34
N HIS A 231 -5.51 7.53 36.12
CA HIS A 231 -6.82 7.42 36.76
C HIS A 231 -7.84 8.17 35.89
N PHE A 232 -8.67 7.44 35.16
CA PHE A 232 -9.96 7.96 34.68
C PHE A 232 -11.02 6.89 34.92
N GLU A 233 -12.08 7.30 35.62
CA GLU A 233 -13.14 6.46 36.17
C GLU A 233 -13.91 5.70 35.08
N GLU A 234 -14.08 4.39 35.30
CA GLU A 234 -14.95 3.52 34.52
C GLU A 234 -16.43 3.95 34.68
N ARG A 235 -17.12 4.17 33.56
CA ARG A 235 -18.57 3.97 33.50
C ARG A 235 -18.87 2.81 32.56
N THR A 236 -19.39 1.75 33.17
CA THR A 236 -19.96 0.55 32.55
C THR A 236 -21.29 0.88 31.88
N ASP A 237 -21.46 0.54 30.59
CA ASP A 237 -22.51 -0.40 30.14
C ASP A 237 -22.55 -0.65 28.61
N ASP A 238 -22.97 -1.89 28.31
CA ASP A 238 -23.47 -2.51 27.08
C ASP A 238 -22.55 -2.95 25.90
N SER A 239 -22.75 -4.23 25.55
CA SER A 239 -21.86 -5.19 24.88
C SER A 239 -21.70 -5.09 23.36
N LEU A 240 -21.91 -3.91 22.78
CA LEU A 240 -21.45 -3.55 21.43
C LEU A 240 -20.67 -2.24 21.46
N ALA A 241 -21.04 -1.34 22.38
CA ALA A 241 -20.37 -0.08 22.63
C ALA A 241 -18.96 -0.33 23.18
N GLY A 242 -18.77 -1.25 24.13
CA GLY A 242 -17.45 -1.54 24.71
C GLY A 242 -16.37 -1.91 23.68
N SER A 243 -16.69 -2.71 22.66
CA SER A 243 -15.78 -3.11 21.57
C SER A 243 -15.55 -2.01 20.53
N LEU A 244 -16.55 -1.16 20.28
CA LEU A 244 -16.39 0.03 19.44
C LEU A 244 -15.52 1.05 20.16
N ILE A 245 -15.76 1.24 21.46
CA ILE A 245 -15.01 2.11 22.37
C ILE A 245 -13.55 1.67 22.43
N THR A 246 -13.21 0.37 22.57
CA THR A 246 -11.79 -0.04 22.59
C THR A 246 -11.06 0.20 21.27
N LYS A 247 -11.75 0.02 20.13
CA LYS A 247 -11.16 0.21 18.79
C LYS A 247 -11.06 1.70 18.44
N LEU A 248 -12.05 2.49 18.84
CA LEU A 248 -12.01 3.95 18.81
C LEU A 248 -10.90 4.45 19.73
N ASP A 249 -10.79 3.97 20.97
CA ASP A 249 -9.75 4.34 21.94
C ASP A 249 -8.35 4.03 21.43
N TYR A 250 -8.15 2.91 20.72
CA TYR A 250 -6.86 2.59 20.09
C TYR A 250 -6.52 3.54 18.93
N LEU A 251 -7.49 3.84 18.07
CA LEU A 251 -7.34 4.82 16.98
C LEU A 251 -7.14 6.24 17.53
N PHE A 252 -7.85 6.61 18.58
CA PHE A 252 -7.72 7.88 19.31
C PHE A 252 -6.35 7.99 19.99
N LYS A 253 -5.85 6.92 20.63
CA LYS A 253 -4.50 6.89 21.20
C LYS A 253 -3.43 7.07 20.13
N LYS A 254 -3.54 6.37 18.98
CA LYS A 254 -2.63 6.56 17.84
C LYS A 254 -2.65 8.00 17.33
N TYR A 255 -3.85 8.51 17.02
CA TYR A 255 -4.03 9.88 16.55
C TYR A 255 -3.44 10.91 17.52
N TYR A 256 -3.66 10.74 18.82
CA TYR A 256 -3.15 11.64 19.84
C TYR A 256 -1.62 11.59 19.97
N ILE A 257 -1.03 10.39 19.94
CA ILE A 257 0.45 10.23 19.91
C ILE A 257 1.03 10.95 18.69
N TYR A 258 0.45 10.73 17.50
CA TYR A 258 0.95 11.37 16.26
C TYR A 258 0.85 12.89 16.31
N LYS A 259 -0.28 13.41 16.82
CA LYS A 259 -0.47 14.84 16.98
C LYS A 259 0.54 15.43 17.97
N GLN A 260 0.82 14.75 19.08
CA GLN A 260 1.86 15.19 20.02
C GLN A 260 3.26 15.19 19.43
N GLU A 261 3.62 14.16 18.63
CA GLU A 261 4.92 14.12 17.95
C GLU A 261 5.07 15.28 16.95
N ILE A 262 4.01 15.60 16.19
CA ILE A 262 4.00 16.75 15.29
C ILE A 262 4.13 18.06 16.08
N GLU A 263 3.35 18.24 17.15
CA GLU A 263 3.42 19.44 18.00
C GLU A 263 4.79 19.62 18.65
N ASN A 264 5.41 18.53 19.13
CA ASN A 264 6.77 18.58 19.68
C ASN A 264 7.81 18.90 18.60
N GLY A 265 7.68 18.29 17.42
CA GLY A 265 8.53 18.58 16.27
C GLY A 265 8.44 20.04 15.83
N ARG A 266 7.23 20.64 15.80
CA ARG A 266 7.06 22.07 15.50
C ARG A 266 7.80 22.97 16.47
N LYS A 267 7.74 22.69 17.79
CA LYS A 267 8.52 23.42 18.79
C LYS A 267 10.03 23.33 18.52
N THR A 268 10.52 22.17 18.09
CA THR A 268 11.93 22.01 17.69
C THR A 268 12.27 22.83 16.46
N VAL A 269 11.41 22.80 15.43
CA VAL A 269 11.60 23.62 14.21
C VAL A 269 11.65 25.10 14.57
N ASN A 270 10.69 25.61 15.33
CA ASN A 270 10.65 27.02 15.73
C ASN A 270 11.92 27.42 16.49
N LEU A 271 12.38 26.61 17.44
CA LEU A 271 13.62 26.88 18.17
C LEU A 271 14.84 26.91 17.23
N LEU A 272 14.90 26.02 16.24
CA LEU A 272 15.99 26.00 15.27
C LEU A 272 15.97 27.25 14.38
N VAL A 273 14.79 27.69 13.93
CA VAL A 273 14.64 28.92 13.15
C VAL A 273 14.98 30.16 13.99
N GLU A 274 14.50 30.26 15.23
CA GLU A 274 14.82 31.34 16.18
C GLU A 274 16.33 31.42 16.49
N THR A 275 17.02 30.28 16.47
CA THR A 275 18.47 30.20 16.69
C THR A 275 19.28 30.21 15.39
N GLU A 276 18.66 30.57 14.28
CA GLU A 276 19.25 30.71 12.93
C GLU A 276 19.90 29.43 12.38
N LYS A 277 19.49 28.26 12.90
CA LYS A 277 19.91 26.93 12.44
C LYS A 277 19.01 26.42 11.32
N TYR A 278 19.02 27.13 10.20
CA TYR A 278 18.04 26.95 9.13
C TYR A 278 18.16 25.59 8.42
N ILE A 279 19.37 25.06 8.21
CA ILE A 279 19.55 23.76 7.55
C ILE A 279 19.00 22.62 8.43
N GLU A 280 19.25 22.69 9.74
CA GLU A 280 18.67 21.76 10.71
C GLU A 280 17.16 21.90 10.77
N ALA A 281 16.62 23.12 10.77
CA ALA A 281 15.18 23.35 10.71
C ALA A 281 14.56 22.66 9.47
N LEU A 282 15.16 22.82 8.30
CA LEU A 282 14.71 22.19 7.05
C LEU A 282 14.74 20.65 7.12
N LYS A 283 15.77 20.06 7.74
CA LYS A 283 15.81 18.60 8.00
C LYS A 283 14.63 18.13 8.85
N HIS A 284 14.30 18.88 9.91
CA HIS A 284 13.15 18.58 10.76
C HIS A 284 11.81 18.80 10.04
N ILE A 285 11.70 19.84 9.21
CA ILE A 285 10.52 20.12 8.39
C ILE A 285 10.27 18.98 7.39
N GLU A 286 11.31 18.48 6.70
CA GLU A 286 11.18 17.34 5.80
C GLU A 286 10.60 16.12 6.53
N ARG A 287 11.15 15.82 7.71
CA ARG A 287 10.69 14.70 8.55
C ARG A 287 9.22 14.85 8.94
N LEU A 288 8.81 16.04 9.37
CA LEU A 288 7.41 16.30 9.73
C LEU A 288 6.51 16.22 8.51
N GLY A 289 6.92 16.75 7.36
CA GLY A 289 6.17 16.65 6.11
C GLY A 289 5.94 15.20 5.68
N LYS A 290 6.92 14.30 5.87
CA LYS A 290 6.76 12.85 5.65
C LYS A 290 5.67 12.28 6.56
N VAL A 291 5.69 12.60 7.85
CA VAL A 291 4.69 12.15 8.83
C VAL A 291 3.31 12.66 8.47
N GLU A 292 3.17 13.94 8.12
CA GLU A 292 1.89 14.55 7.75
C GLU A 292 1.34 13.96 6.44
N TYR A 293 2.20 13.65 5.46
CA TYR A 293 1.78 12.96 4.25
C TYR A 293 1.28 11.54 4.52
N ILE A 294 1.99 10.77 5.33
CA ILE A 294 1.64 9.38 5.66
C ILE A 294 0.35 9.31 6.48
N THR A 295 0.18 10.23 7.43
CA THR A 295 -1.04 10.30 8.25
C THR A 295 -2.21 10.92 7.51
N ASN A 296 -1.92 11.86 6.60
CA ASN A 296 -2.86 12.63 5.79
C ASN A 296 -4.01 13.24 6.60
N TYR A 297 -3.78 13.59 7.87
CA TYR A 297 -4.83 14.07 8.78
C TYR A 297 -5.28 15.51 8.48
N GLN A 298 -4.48 16.26 7.74
CA GLN A 298 -4.75 17.61 7.26
C GLN A 298 -4.13 17.82 5.88
N TYR A 299 -4.48 18.93 5.22
CA TYR A 299 -3.95 19.29 3.88
C TYR A 299 -2.95 20.45 3.90
N LEU A 300 -2.82 21.13 5.04
CA LEU A 300 -2.00 22.32 5.21
C LEU A 300 -1.53 22.42 6.66
N ASP A 301 -0.24 22.68 6.85
CA ASP A 301 0.36 23.07 8.11
C ASP A 301 0.94 24.49 7.94
N GLU A 302 0.18 25.49 8.37
CA GLU A 302 0.58 26.90 8.20
C GLU A 302 1.86 27.24 8.98
N GLU A 303 2.09 26.58 10.12
CA GLU A 303 3.27 26.81 10.94
C GLU A 303 4.51 26.29 10.21
N LEU A 304 4.50 25.03 9.79
CA LEU A 304 5.64 24.46 9.03
C LEU A 304 5.90 25.18 7.71
N GLU A 305 4.87 25.63 7.00
CA GLU A 305 5.02 26.43 5.78
C GLU A 305 5.71 27.77 6.04
N ASN A 306 5.35 28.44 7.13
CA ASN A 306 5.98 29.70 7.52
C ASN A 306 7.44 29.50 7.96
N GLU A 307 7.72 28.45 8.73
CA GLU A 307 9.09 28.13 9.16
C GLU A 307 9.99 27.67 8.00
N LEU A 308 9.45 26.95 7.02
CA LEU A 308 10.16 26.66 5.76
C LEU A 308 10.52 27.94 5.04
N LEU A 309 9.55 28.87 4.91
CA LEU A 309 9.76 30.14 4.23
C LEU A 309 10.78 31.03 4.95
N GLN A 310 10.70 31.12 6.28
CA GLN A 310 11.67 31.84 7.10
C GLN A 310 13.07 31.23 6.95
N SER A 311 13.18 29.91 7.03
CA SER A 311 14.44 29.20 6.83
C SER A 311 15.04 29.49 5.45
N ALA A 312 14.21 29.46 4.40
CA ALA A 312 14.66 29.76 3.05
C ALA A 312 15.28 31.16 2.95
N TYR A 313 14.60 32.20 3.44
CA TYR A 313 15.13 33.57 3.41
C TYR A 313 16.33 33.75 4.35
N GLY A 314 16.36 33.05 5.49
CA GLY A 314 17.46 33.07 6.46
C GLY A 314 18.80 32.58 5.90
N LEU A 315 18.77 31.69 4.91
CA LEU A 315 19.99 31.25 4.20
C LEU A 315 20.69 32.36 3.40
N ASN A 316 20.04 33.51 3.18
CA ASN A 316 20.64 34.70 2.55
C ASN A 316 21.35 34.43 1.22
N LEU A 317 20.81 33.49 0.42
CA LEU A 317 21.37 33.15 -0.88
C LEU A 317 21.21 34.30 -1.87
N LYS A 318 22.28 34.59 -2.62
CA LYS A 318 22.26 35.61 -3.69
C LYS A 318 21.38 35.15 -4.84
N ILE A 319 20.51 36.03 -5.32
CA ILE A 319 19.57 35.79 -6.42
C ILE A 319 19.64 36.96 -7.41
N THR A 320 19.68 36.71 -8.71
CA THR A 320 19.74 37.74 -9.76
C THR A 320 18.45 37.87 -10.57
N GLU A 321 18.34 38.97 -11.30
CA GLU A 321 17.17 39.32 -12.11
C GLU A 321 17.28 38.90 -13.59
N GLY A 322 18.33 38.15 -13.98
CA GLY A 322 18.48 37.68 -15.36
C GLY A 322 17.30 36.82 -15.82
N ILE A 323 16.74 37.09 -16.99
CA ILE A 323 15.59 36.35 -17.53
C ILE A 323 15.80 36.01 -19.01
N ASN A 324 15.70 34.72 -19.33
CA ASN A 324 15.62 34.18 -20.68
C ASN A 324 14.25 33.51 -20.85
N ASP A 325 13.45 34.05 -21.77
CA ASP A 325 12.06 33.65 -22.00
C ASP A 325 11.91 32.36 -22.81
N ARG A 326 12.99 31.87 -23.44
CA ARG A 326 13.04 30.58 -24.13
C ARG A 326 13.48 29.44 -23.22
N TYR A 327 14.07 29.74 -22.06
CA TYR A 327 14.60 28.74 -21.15
C TYR A 327 13.60 28.40 -20.05
N ILE A 328 13.52 27.11 -19.72
CA ILE A 328 12.67 26.59 -18.66
C ILE A 328 13.51 25.75 -17.71
N ILE A 329 13.38 26.00 -16.40
CA ILE A 329 13.81 25.06 -15.38
C ILE A 329 12.64 24.11 -15.11
N PHE A 330 12.86 22.81 -15.28
CA PHE A 330 11.91 21.78 -14.89
C PHE A 330 12.52 20.95 -13.77
N TYR A 331 12.15 21.25 -12.53
CA TYR A 331 12.62 20.53 -11.36
C TYR A 331 11.69 19.34 -11.06
N ASP A 332 12.26 18.14 -11.01
CA ASP A 332 11.55 16.90 -10.73
C ASP A 332 12.25 16.12 -9.60
N ALA A 333 11.61 16.04 -8.43
CA ALA A 333 12.12 15.27 -7.28
C ALA A 333 11.82 13.77 -7.37
N PHE A 334 10.93 13.35 -8.27
CA PHE A 334 10.56 11.94 -8.47
C PHE A 334 11.45 11.26 -9.51
N ALA A 335 11.66 11.93 -10.65
CA ALA A 335 12.42 11.43 -11.79
C ALA A 335 11.94 10.05 -12.31
N LEU A 336 10.62 9.90 -12.39
CA LEU A 336 9.96 8.65 -12.78
C LEU A 336 9.70 8.62 -14.28
N SER A 337 10.34 7.70 -15.00
CA SER A 337 10.16 7.54 -16.46
C SER A 337 8.74 7.20 -16.92
N TYR A 338 8.06 6.34 -16.16
CA TYR A 338 6.80 5.71 -16.58
C TYR A 338 5.63 6.02 -15.65
N ARG A 339 5.91 6.68 -14.52
CA ARG A 339 4.94 7.02 -13.49
C ARG A 339 4.88 8.53 -13.36
N GLY A 340 3.70 9.08 -13.10
CA GLY A 340 3.52 10.53 -12.96
C GLY A 340 3.42 11.27 -14.29
N LEU A 341 3.66 12.60 -14.24
CA LEU A 341 3.29 13.53 -15.31
C LEU A 341 4.46 14.22 -16.01
N ALA A 342 5.70 14.11 -15.50
CA ALA A 342 6.85 14.86 -16.04
C ALA A 342 7.02 14.70 -17.56
N LEU A 343 6.94 13.47 -18.07
CA LEU A 343 7.14 13.16 -19.49
C LEU A 343 6.21 13.94 -20.44
N ILE A 344 4.92 14.07 -20.11
CA ILE A 344 3.97 14.77 -20.99
C ILE A 344 4.21 16.28 -21.00
N TYR A 345 4.66 16.85 -19.87
CA TYR A 345 5.05 18.25 -19.80
C TYR A 345 6.33 18.49 -20.61
N LEU A 346 7.36 17.64 -20.45
CA LEU A 346 8.60 17.79 -21.22
C LEU A 346 8.36 17.73 -22.72
N ARG A 347 7.59 16.73 -23.20
CA ARG A 347 7.16 16.63 -24.61
C ARG A 347 6.50 17.89 -25.10
N ALA A 348 5.53 18.40 -24.34
CA ALA A 348 4.80 19.60 -24.71
C ALA A 348 5.71 20.84 -24.75
N LEU A 349 6.55 21.05 -23.74
CA LEU A 349 7.45 22.21 -23.66
C LEU A 349 8.51 22.20 -24.77
N ILE A 350 9.15 21.06 -25.01
CA ILE A 350 10.15 20.89 -26.06
C ILE A 350 9.52 21.11 -27.45
N SER A 351 8.35 20.51 -27.71
CA SER A 351 7.66 20.68 -29.00
C SER A 351 7.11 22.09 -29.23
N LEU A 352 6.91 22.88 -28.17
CA LEU A 352 6.61 24.31 -28.25
C LEU A 352 7.86 25.17 -28.52
N GLY A 353 9.04 24.57 -28.61
CA GLY A 353 10.30 25.24 -28.94
C GLY A 353 11.07 25.79 -27.73
N PHE A 354 10.68 25.46 -26.51
CA PHE A 354 11.44 25.83 -25.32
C PHE A 354 12.67 24.95 -25.14
N ILE A 355 13.73 25.54 -24.59
CA ILE A 355 14.92 24.82 -24.14
C ILE A 355 14.72 24.48 -22.66
N VAL A 356 14.58 23.19 -22.37
CA VAL A 356 14.26 22.69 -21.04
C VAL A 356 15.52 22.19 -20.35
N PHE A 357 15.81 22.78 -19.20
CA PHE A 357 16.83 22.31 -18.26
C PHE A 357 16.12 21.51 -17.19
N TYR A 358 16.17 20.19 -17.35
CA TYR A 358 15.58 19.25 -16.42
C TYR A 358 16.52 19.03 -15.24
N VAL A 359 16.07 19.27 -14.02
CA VAL A 359 16.88 19.17 -12.80
C VAL A 359 16.29 18.12 -11.87
N THR A 360 17.12 17.18 -11.41
CA THR A 360 16.75 16.12 -10.46
C THR A 360 17.94 15.77 -9.57
N PHE A 361 17.73 14.89 -8.59
CA PHE A 361 18.80 14.32 -7.78
C PHE A 361 19.65 13.30 -8.54
N GLU A 362 20.95 13.21 -8.21
CA GLU A 362 21.90 12.26 -8.81
C GLU A 362 21.49 10.79 -8.55
N ASP A 363 20.92 10.50 -7.38
CA ASP A 363 20.46 9.15 -7.00
C ASP A 363 19.27 8.64 -7.84
N LYS A 364 18.61 9.52 -8.60
CA LYS A 364 17.48 9.15 -9.48
C LYS A 364 17.87 8.83 -10.92
N LYS A 365 19.16 8.92 -11.26
CA LYS A 365 19.66 8.75 -12.63
C LYS A 365 19.23 7.44 -13.28
N GLU A 366 19.18 6.34 -12.53
CA GLU A 366 18.81 5.03 -13.09
C GLU A 366 17.31 4.90 -13.43
N GLY A 367 16.43 5.74 -12.85
CA GLY A 367 14.98 5.66 -13.04
C GLY A 367 14.43 6.43 -14.26
N MET A 368 15.31 7.03 -15.05
CA MET A 368 15.01 8.17 -15.93
C MET A 368 15.19 7.94 -17.44
N ASP A 369 15.38 6.70 -17.87
CA ASP A 369 15.75 6.38 -19.26
C ASP A 369 14.85 7.04 -20.30
N VAL A 370 13.54 7.05 -20.08
CA VAL A 370 12.57 7.63 -21.01
C VAL A 370 12.64 9.14 -21.08
N LEU A 371 12.79 9.77 -19.91
CA LEU A 371 12.91 11.22 -19.81
C LEU A 371 14.22 11.67 -20.49
N ARG A 372 15.28 10.88 -20.32
CA ARG A 372 16.58 11.09 -20.97
C ARG A 372 16.48 10.94 -22.48
N GLU A 373 15.85 9.87 -22.97
CA GLU A 373 15.62 9.67 -24.41
C GLU A 373 14.85 10.84 -25.02
N GLU A 374 13.78 11.30 -24.36
CA GLU A 374 12.97 12.43 -24.82
C GLU A 374 13.80 13.72 -24.94
N ILE A 375 14.60 14.03 -23.91
CA ILE A 375 15.45 15.23 -23.91
C ILE A 375 16.54 15.12 -24.98
N GLN A 376 17.21 13.97 -25.10
CA GLN A 376 18.28 13.76 -26.08
C GLN A 376 17.78 13.82 -27.53
N ALA A 377 16.61 13.26 -27.79
CA ALA A 377 15.99 13.25 -29.13
C ALA A 377 15.55 14.65 -29.59
N SER A 378 15.42 15.62 -28.68
CA SER A 378 14.98 16.98 -29.01
C SER A 378 15.97 17.75 -29.89
N HIS A 379 17.27 17.49 -29.75
CA HIS A 379 18.38 18.21 -30.40
C HIS A 379 18.29 19.75 -30.35
N ASN A 380 17.53 20.33 -29.41
CA ASN A 380 17.24 21.76 -29.35
C ASN A 380 18.07 22.53 -28.29
N GLY A 381 18.96 21.83 -27.58
CA GLY A 381 19.76 22.37 -26.47
C GLY A 381 19.22 22.06 -25.08
N SER A 382 18.08 21.36 -24.97
CA SER A 382 17.58 20.84 -23.69
C SER A 382 18.57 19.84 -23.07
N SER A 383 18.67 19.84 -21.75
CA SER A 383 19.66 19.05 -21.02
C SER A 383 19.17 18.61 -19.65
N ILE A 384 19.75 17.52 -19.13
CA ILE A 384 19.53 17.06 -17.75
C ILE A 384 20.70 17.54 -16.88
N MET A 385 20.37 18.03 -15.70
CA MET A 385 21.30 18.44 -14.65
C MET A 385 20.97 17.69 -13.36
N TYR A 386 22.01 17.37 -12.60
CA TYR A 386 21.88 16.60 -11.38
C TYR A 386 22.35 17.44 -10.18
N ILE A 387 21.67 17.26 -9.06
CA ILE A 387 22.01 17.87 -7.78
C ILE A 387 22.11 16.80 -6.68
N SER A 388 22.73 17.17 -5.56
CA SER A 388 22.80 16.35 -4.36
C SER A 388 21.41 16.20 -3.73
N SER A 389 21.14 15.02 -3.17
CA SER A 389 20.00 14.78 -2.27
C SER A 389 20.25 15.28 -0.85
N GLU A 390 21.50 15.62 -0.51
CA GLU A 390 21.81 16.27 0.77
C GLU A 390 21.27 17.70 0.76
N ILE A 391 20.53 18.08 1.80
CA ILE A 391 19.71 19.30 1.82
C ILE A 391 20.52 20.56 1.50
N GLU A 392 21.65 20.76 2.20
CA GLU A 392 22.46 21.97 2.03
C GLU A 392 23.08 22.05 0.63
N ASP A 393 23.77 20.99 0.20
CA ASP A 393 24.40 20.92 -1.12
C ASP A 393 23.38 21.03 -2.25
N GLY A 394 22.25 20.32 -2.13
CA GLY A 394 21.16 20.33 -3.10
C GLY A 394 20.55 21.72 -3.27
N ILE A 395 20.34 22.45 -2.16
CA ILE A 395 19.85 23.84 -2.18
C ILE A 395 20.84 24.75 -2.92
N ILE A 396 22.13 24.67 -2.59
CA ILE A 396 23.17 25.50 -3.21
C ILE A 396 23.28 25.20 -4.71
N GLN A 397 23.36 23.92 -5.08
CA GLN A 397 23.50 23.49 -6.47
C GLN A 397 22.26 23.85 -7.31
N LEU A 398 21.05 23.63 -6.80
CA LEU A 398 19.82 24.00 -7.50
C LEU A 398 19.74 25.52 -7.71
N ARG A 399 20.10 26.31 -6.69
CA ARG A 399 20.18 27.77 -6.81
C ARG A 399 21.18 28.16 -7.89
N ASP A 400 22.40 27.64 -7.84
CA ASP A 400 23.47 27.97 -8.80
C ASP A 400 23.07 27.63 -10.24
N ILE A 401 22.40 26.50 -10.45
CA ILE A 401 21.83 26.10 -11.74
C ILE A 401 20.81 27.13 -12.25
N ILE A 402 19.84 27.52 -11.41
CA ILE A 402 18.79 28.48 -11.79
C ILE A 402 19.41 29.84 -12.13
N GLU A 403 20.39 30.30 -11.36
CA GLU A 403 21.11 31.54 -11.61
C GLU A 403 21.89 31.50 -12.95
N ALA A 404 22.64 30.43 -13.18
CA ALA A 404 23.43 30.26 -14.40
C ALA A 404 22.55 30.21 -15.67
N ILE A 405 21.39 29.58 -15.60
CA ILE A 405 20.46 29.46 -16.73
C ILE A 405 19.63 30.73 -16.90
N SER A 406 19.26 31.40 -15.80
CA SER A 406 18.41 32.59 -15.80
C SER A 406 17.08 32.37 -16.53
N ALA A 407 16.46 31.19 -16.39
CA ALA A 407 15.19 30.85 -17.05
C ALA A 407 14.03 31.72 -16.55
N LYS A 408 13.11 32.11 -17.45
CA LYS A 408 11.89 32.87 -17.10
C LYS A 408 10.88 32.03 -16.33
N TYR A 409 10.67 30.80 -16.79
CA TYR A 409 9.66 29.89 -16.27
C TYR A 409 10.32 28.76 -15.48
N MET A 410 9.74 28.42 -14.35
CA MET A 410 10.20 27.34 -13.47
C MET A 410 9.01 26.43 -13.16
N PHE A 411 9.16 25.13 -13.39
CA PHE A 411 8.19 24.11 -13.02
C PHE A 411 8.72 23.33 -11.82
N LEU A 412 7.91 23.27 -10.77
CA LEU A 412 8.12 22.50 -9.55
C LEU A 412 7.23 21.26 -9.62
N TYR A 413 7.86 20.09 -9.73
CA TYR A 413 7.18 18.80 -9.69
C TYR A 413 7.86 17.95 -8.63
N THR A 414 7.24 17.84 -7.46
CA THR A 414 7.98 17.40 -6.28
C THR A 414 7.22 16.46 -5.35
N THR A 415 7.97 15.73 -4.53
CA THR A 415 7.42 14.88 -3.47
C THR A 415 6.77 15.75 -2.39
N PRO A 416 5.82 15.22 -1.60
CA PRO A 416 5.09 16.01 -0.60
C PRO A 416 5.92 16.73 0.46
N TYR A 417 7.19 16.37 0.62
CA TYR A 417 8.06 16.81 1.71
C TYR A 417 9.44 17.29 1.24
N ASP A 418 9.65 17.47 -0.07
CA ASP A 418 10.94 17.89 -0.62
C ASP A 418 11.32 19.33 -0.21
N VAL A 419 12.09 19.46 0.86
CA VAL A 419 12.49 20.79 1.33
C VAL A 419 13.50 21.48 0.40
N ILE A 420 14.23 20.75 -0.45
CA ILE A 420 15.25 21.34 -1.34
C ILE A 420 14.59 22.18 -2.42
N GLY A 421 13.68 21.58 -3.20
CA GLY A 421 12.95 22.29 -4.25
C GLY A 421 12.12 23.45 -3.68
N LEU A 422 11.42 23.19 -2.57
CA LEU A 422 10.55 24.18 -1.93
C LEU A 422 11.31 25.39 -1.39
N THR A 423 12.46 25.16 -0.76
CA THR A 423 13.33 26.24 -0.25
C THR A 423 13.80 27.13 -1.40
N VAL A 424 14.37 26.54 -2.45
CA VAL A 424 14.96 27.32 -3.54
C VAL A 424 13.88 28.06 -4.33
N PHE A 425 12.77 27.40 -4.68
CA PHE A 425 11.70 28.04 -5.44
C PHE A 425 11.04 29.21 -4.69
N SER A 426 10.99 29.16 -3.35
CA SER A 426 10.47 30.25 -2.53
C SER A 426 11.28 31.55 -2.69
N LEU A 427 12.61 31.45 -2.88
CA LEU A 427 13.51 32.61 -3.04
C LEU A 427 13.30 33.41 -4.33
N TYR A 428 12.63 32.81 -5.33
CA TYR A 428 12.36 33.40 -6.63
C TYR A 428 10.97 34.03 -6.75
N HIS A 429 10.23 34.16 -5.64
CA HIS A 429 8.95 34.87 -5.62
C HIS A 429 9.09 36.27 -6.23
N LYS A 430 8.19 36.61 -7.17
CA LYS A 430 8.19 37.87 -7.96
C LYS A 430 9.41 38.10 -8.85
N LYS A 431 10.40 37.20 -8.86
CA LYS A 431 11.61 37.28 -9.70
C LYS A 431 11.53 36.41 -10.94
N ARG A 432 10.81 35.28 -10.84
CA ARG A 432 10.53 34.32 -11.91
C ARG A 432 9.06 33.93 -11.89
N VAL A 433 8.58 33.29 -12.96
CA VAL A 433 7.24 32.72 -12.99
C VAL A 433 7.33 31.24 -12.60
N ARG A 434 6.73 30.89 -11.47
CA ARG A 434 6.85 29.55 -10.87
C ARG A 434 5.52 28.82 -10.94
N PHE A 435 5.54 27.61 -11.50
CA PHE A 435 4.39 26.72 -11.61
C PHE A 435 4.63 25.48 -10.74
N GLN A 436 3.67 25.13 -9.89
CA GLN A 436 3.61 23.80 -9.30
C GLN A 436 2.76 22.90 -10.20
N ILE A 437 3.25 21.70 -10.52
CA ILE A 437 2.42 20.64 -11.10
C ILE A 437 1.93 19.79 -9.91
N ASN A 438 0.65 19.91 -9.54
CA ASN A 438 0.13 19.18 -8.39
C ASN A 438 -0.15 17.72 -8.78
N LEU A 439 0.74 16.81 -8.38
CA LEU A 439 0.53 15.36 -8.53
C LEU A 439 -0.32 14.78 -7.39
N THR A 440 -0.25 15.40 -6.22
CA THR A 440 -0.75 14.88 -4.94
C THR A 440 -1.95 15.70 -4.49
N ASP A 441 -2.96 15.79 -5.36
CA ASP A 441 -4.15 16.59 -5.12
C ASP A 441 -4.97 16.11 -3.91
N HIS A 442 -4.89 14.81 -3.62
CA HIS A 442 -5.67 14.08 -2.62
C HIS A 442 -5.03 13.96 -1.24
N ALA A 443 -3.78 14.37 -1.06
CA ALA A 443 -3.10 14.26 0.24
C ALA A 443 -2.28 15.50 0.61
N PHE A 444 -1.82 15.54 1.86
CA PHE A 444 -0.94 16.59 2.39
C PHE A 444 0.32 16.75 1.52
N TRP A 445 0.79 17.99 1.38
CA TRP A 445 2.13 18.33 0.90
C TRP A 445 2.54 19.72 1.38
N LEU A 446 3.85 19.95 1.49
CA LEU A 446 4.47 21.25 1.78
C LEU A 446 4.77 22.03 0.49
N GLY A 447 4.81 23.36 0.58
CA GLY A 447 5.28 24.23 -0.50
C GLY A 447 4.33 25.30 -0.98
N ARG A 448 3.31 25.70 -0.21
CA ARG A 448 2.30 26.68 -0.60
C ARG A 448 2.89 28.01 -1.11
N PHE A 449 4.08 28.39 -0.64
CA PHE A 449 4.77 29.63 -1.04
C PHE A 449 5.80 29.46 -2.17
N ALA A 450 6.06 28.22 -2.60
CA ALA A 450 7.09 27.90 -3.61
C ALA A 450 6.64 28.17 -5.06
N PHE A 451 5.39 28.55 -5.30
CA PHE A 451 4.86 28.79 -6.64
C PHE A 451 4.03 30.06 -6.74
N ASP A 452 3.83 30.54 -7.96
CA ASP A 452 2.88 31.62 -8.28
C ASP A 452 1.57 31.04 -8.80
N TYR A 453 1.64 29.90 -9.50
CA TYR A 453 0.47 29.20 -10.02
C TYR A 453 0.54 27.69 -9.70
N CYS A 454 -0.57 27.11 -9.26
CA CYS A 454 -0.73 25.68 -9.01
C CYS A 454 -1.54 25.06 -10.16
N ILE A 455 -0.98 24.08 -10.86
CA ILE A 455 -1.65 23.38 -11.95
C ILE A 455 -2.32 22.13 -11.39
N GLU A 456 -3.65 22.15 -11.34
CA GLU A 456 -4.53 21.05 -10.96
C GLU A 456 -5.00 20.30 -12.20
N PHE A 457 -5.32 19.01 -12.06
CA PHE A 457 -5.75 18.18 -13.19
C PHE A 457 -7.20 17.71 -13.14
N ARG A 458 -7.91 17.93 -12.02
CA ARG A 458 -9.34 17.62 -11.85
C ARG A 458 -10.01 18.54 -10.83
N VAL A 459 -11.33 18.58 -10.86
CA VAL A 459 -12.13 19.51 -10.04
C VAL A 459 -12.00 19.22 -8.55
N TYR A 460 -11.87 17.95 -8.15
CA TYR A 460 -11.56 17.56 -6.78
C TYR A 460 -10.31 18.27 -6.25
N GLY A 461 -9.19 18.20 -6.99
CA GLY A 461 -7.93 18.85 -6.62
C GLY A 461 -8.05 20.36 -6.52
N TYR A 462 -8.71 20.98 -7.51
CA TYR A 462 -9.03 22.40 -7.52
C TYR A 462 -9.79 22.84 -6.25
N ASN A 463 -10.80 22.09 -5.82
CA ASN A 463 -11.56 22.42 -4.62
C ASN A 463 -10.77 22.19 -3.33
N ILE A 464 -10.01 21.09 -3.21
CA ILE A 464 -9.12 20.86 -2.05
C ILE A 464 -8.10 22.01 -1.93
N SER A 465 -7.51 22.44 -3.04
CA SER A 465 -6.50 23.50 -3.03
C SER A 465 -7.04 24.84 -2.54
N ILE A 466 -8.30 25.19 -2.86
CA ILE A 466 -8.95 26.38 -2.31
C ILE A 466 -9.38 26.16 -0.85
N GLN A 467 -10.18 25.12 -0.60
CA GLN A 467 -10.91 24.96 0.66
C GLN A 467 -10.03 24.49 1.81
N LYS A 468 -9.06 23.62 1.52
CA LYS A 468 -8.24 22.94 2.53
C LYS A 468 -6.78 23.45 2.53
N ARG A 469 -6.22 23.78 1.37
CA ARG A 469 -4.86 24.39 1.27
C ARG A 469 -4.85 25.91 1.28
N LYS A 470 -6.02 26.55 1.25
CA LYS A 470 -6.19 28.02 1.27
C LYS A 470 -5.44 28.73 0.14
N ILE A 471 -5.28 28.10 -1.02
CA ILE A 471 -4.68 28.73 -2.20
C ILE A 471 -5.71 29.65 -2.84
N GLU A 472 -5.28 30.87 -3.18
CA GLU A 472 -6.13 31.84 -3.90
C GLU A 472 -6.59 31.27 -5.24
N LYS A 473 -7.87 31.44 -5.57
CA LYS A 473 -8.49 30.90 -6.77
C LYS A 473 -7.77 31.31 -8.05
N GLU A 474 -7.31 32.55 -8.11
CA GLU A 474 -6.63 33.15 -9.26
C GLU A 474 -5.26 32.53 -9.55
N LYS A 475 -4.69 31.80 -8.58
CA LYS A 475 -3.43 31.08 -8.70
C LYS A 475 -3.62 29.65 -9.21
N ILE A 476 -4.84 29.14 -9.30
CA ILE A 476 -5.08 27.74 -9.67
C ILE A 476 -5.45 27.64 -11.15
N LEU A 477 -4.72 26.80 -11.89
CA LEU A 477 -4.90 26.58 -13.31
C LEU A 477 -5.30 25.12 -13.54
N MET A 478 -6.36 24.88 -14.33
CA MET A 478 -6.84 23.54 -14.63
C MET A 478 -6.20 23.00 -15.91
N LEU A 479 -5.50 21.87 -15.86
CA LEU A 479 -4.96 21.15 -17.01
C LEU A 479 -5.04 19.63 -16.78
N PRO A 480 -6.10 18.97 -17.29
CA PRO A 480 -6.18 17.51 -17.30
C PRO A 480 -4.99 16.89 -18.04
N TYR A 481 -4.57 15.70 -17.62
CA TYR A 481 -3.48 14.95 -18.26
C TYR A 481 -4.00 13.80 -19.13
N TYR A 482 -3.11 13.26 -19.97
CA TYR A 482 -3.35 12.08 -20.79
C TYR A 482 -2.36 10.96 -20.47
N PRO A 483 -2.75 9.68 -20.66
CA PRO A 483 -1.85 8.56 -20.46
C PRO A 483 -0.88 8.47 -21.64
N VAL A 484 0.40 8.20 -21.34
CA VAL A 484 1.39 7.90 -22.38
C VAL A 484 1.22 6.45 -22.81
N ILE A 485 0.80 6.25 -24.06
CA ILE A 485 0.65 4.92 -24.67
C ILE A 485 1.90 4.56 -25.44
N ARG A 486 2.61 3.53 -24.98
CA ARG A 486 3.81 3.01 -25.63
C ARG A 486 3.49 1.92 -26.62
N LYS A 487 4.30 1.85 -27.69
CA LYS A 487 4.25 0.79 -28.68
C LYS A 487 5.39 -0.19 -28.42
N GLU A 488 5.26 -0.95 -27.34
CA GLU A 488 6.20 -2.02 -27.03
C GLU A 488 5.77 -3.33 -27.69
N LYS A 489 6.73 -4.21 -27.95
CA LYS A 489 6.42 -5.55 -28.46
C LYS A 489 5.77 -6.36 -27.34
N TYR A 490 4.64 -6.99 -27.65
CA TYR A 490 3.95 -7.91 -26.75
C TYR A 490 4.88 -9.06 -26.30
N GLN A 491 4.98 -9.27 -24.99
CA GLN A 491 5.87 -10.24 -24.36
C GLN A 491 5.17 -11.54 -23.91
N GLY A 492 3.88 -11.70 -24.24
CA GLY A 492 3.09 -12.88 -23.87
C GLY A 492 2.35 -12.76 -22.54
N LEU A 493 1.46 -13.71 -22.26
CA LEU A 493 0.71 -13.83 -20.99
C LEU A 493 1.19 -15.07 -20.20
N PRO A 494 0.99 -15.11 -18.86
CA PRO A 494 1.35 -16.28 -18.05
C PRO A 494 0.37 -17.47 -18.23
N PHE A 495 -0.53 -17.37 -19.19
CA PHE A 495 -1.55 -18.34 -19.59
C PHE A 495 -1.82 -18.18 -21.09
N PRO A 496 -2.55 -19.12 -21.75
CA PRO A 496 -2.77 -19.04 -23.19
C PRO A 496 -3.43 -17.73 -23.62
N ASP A 497 -2.96 -17.12 -24.72
CA ASP A 497 -3.43 -15.83 -25.22
C ASP A 497 -4.93 -15.79 -25.55
N SER A 498 -5.54 -16.95 -25.85
CA SER A 498 -6.98 -17.08 -26.10
C SER A 498 -7.85 -17.03 -24.85
N THR A 499 -7.25 -16.99 -23.67
CA THR A 499 -7.96 -17.06 -22.37
C THR A 499 -8.65 -15.73 -22.07
N ARG A 500 -9.91 -15.80 -21.64
CA ARG A 500 -10.63 -14.61 -21.15
C ARG A 500 -10.11 -14.26 -19.77
N PHE A 501 -9.69 -13.02 -19.57
CA PHE A 501 -9.24 -12.56 -18.26
C PHE A 501 -9.70 -11.14 -17.92
N ILE A 502 -9.86 -10.89 -16.63
CA ILE A 502 -10.02 -9.57 -16.05
C ILE A 502 -8.66 -9.09 -15.57
N PHE A 503 -8.33 -7.85 -15.90
CA PHE A 503 -7.06 -7.25 -15.55
C PHE A 503 -7.24 -6.22 -14.44
N SER A 504 -6.31 -6.18 -13.49
CA SER A 504 -6.20 -5.12 -12.49
C SER A 504 -4.73 -4.81 -12.25
N GLY A 505 -4.41 -3.66 -11.66
CA GLY A 505 -3.02 -3.35 -11.34
C GLY A 505 -2.83 -2.01 -10.64
N GLY A 506 -1.70 -1.93 -9.95
CA GLY A 506 -1.29 -0.79 -9.14
C GLY A 506 -0.56 -1.22 -7.86
N ALA A 507 -0.12 -0.23 -7.09
CA ALA A 507 0.50 -0.47 -5.79
C ALA A 507 -0.47 -1.24 -4.88
N LEU A 508 0.03 -2.32 -4.28
CA LEU A 508 -0.79 -3.30 -3.57
C LEU A 508 -1.57 -2.73 -2.37
N TYR A 509 -1.07 -1.69 -1.69
CA TYR A 509 -1.82 -1.05 -0.60
C TYR A 509 -3.20 -0.49 -1.05
N LYS A 510 -3.40 -0.25 -2.36
CA LYS A 510 -4.64 0.29 -2.92
C LYS A 510 -5.80 -0.70 -2.92
N THR A 511 -5.51 -1.99 -2.73
CA THR A 511 -6.51 -3.07 -2.69
C THR A 511 -6.88 -3.49 -1.27
N ILE A 512 -6.26 -2.88 -0.24
CA ILE A 512 -6.43 -3.27 1.16
C ILE A 512 -7.50 -2.43 1.83
N SER A 513 -8.49 -3.11 2.38
CA SER A 513 -9.58 -2.56 3.17
C SER A 513 -9.89 -3.48 4.35
N ASN A 514 -10.41 -2.93 5.45
CA ASN A 514 -10.72 -3.70 6.65
C ASN A 514 -11.75 -4.82 6.41
N ASP A 515 -12.63 -4.62 5.43
CA ASP A 515 -13.66 -5.57 5.00
C ASP A 515 -13.21 -6.51 3.88
N ASN A 516 -12.01 -6.29 3.32
CA ASN A 516 -11.46 -7.01 2.16
C ASN A 516 -12.38 -6.99 0.93
N LEU A 517 -13.21 -5.94 0.78
CA LEU A 517 -14.28 -5.90 -0.21
C LEU A 517 -13.80 -6.12 -1.65
N TYR A 518 -12.64 -5.56 -2.01
CA TYR A 518 -12.01 -5.75 -3.32
C TYR A 518 -11.75 -7.24 -3.62
N TYR A 519 -11.18 -7.98 -2.68
CA TYR A 519 -10.88 -9.41 -2.87
C TYR A 519 -12.14 -10.26 -2.89
N GLU A 520 -13.17 -9.90 -2.13
CA GLU A 520 -14.48 -10.57 -2.21
C GLU A 520 -15.17 -10.33 -3.57
N ILE A 521 -15.01 -9.16 -4.19
CA ILE A 521 -15.47 -8.92 -5.58
C ILE A 521 -14.74 -9.84 -6.55
N VAL A 522 -13.40 -9.92 -6.48
CA VAL A 522 -12.61 -10.79 -7.37
C VAL A 522 -13.01 -12.26 -7.19
N LYS A 523 -13.21 -12.70 -5.94
CA LYS A 523 -13.67 -14.05 -5.61
C LYS A 523 -15.04 -14.36 -6.20
N ASP A 524 -15.99 -13.43 -6.12
CA ASP A 524 -17.34 -13.62 -6.68
C ASP A 524 -17.33 -13.67 -8.21
N ILE A 525 -16.52 -12.83 -8.85
CA ILE A 525 -16.26 -12.91 -10.29
C ILE A 525 -15.73 -14.31 -10.65
N LEU A 526 -14.69 -14.80 -9.96
CA LEU A 526 -14.06 -16.08 -10.30
C LEU A 526 -14.98 -17.29 -10.06
N LYS A 527 -15.92 -17.19 -9.10
CA LYS A 527 -16.99 -18.18 -8.90
C LYS A 527 -18.02 -18.17 -10.02
N GLU A 528 -18.48 -16.98 -10.41
CA GLU A 528 -19.59 -16.80 -11.36
C GLU A 528 -19.17 -17.08 -12.81
N TYR A 529 -17.93 -16.78 -13.17
CA TYR A 529 -17.40 -16.96 -14.52
C TYR A 529 -16.25 -17.97 -14.51
N SER A 530 -16.56 -19.25 -14.58
CA SER A 530 -15.58 -20.34 -14.42
C SER A 530 -14.48 -20.37 -15.50
N GLU A 531 -14.73 -19.75 -16.65
CA GLU A 531 -13.81 -19.60 -17.78
C GLU A 531 -12.86 -18.40 -17.67
N VAL A 532 -13.10 -17.50 -16.71
CA VAL A 532 -12.38 -16.22 -16.60
C VAL A 532 -11.17 -16.34 -15.69
N TYR A 533 -10.07 -15.75 -16.11
CA TYR A 533 -8.84 -15.64 -15.33
C TYR A 533 -8.73 -14.24 -14.71
N PHE A 534 -7.96 -14.11 -13.65
CA PHE A 534 -7.65 -12.83 -13.02
C PHE A 534 -6.14 -12.59 -13.10
N LEU A 535 -5.75 -11.45 -13.66
CA LEU A 535 -4.36 -11.01 -13.75
C LEU A 535 -4.19 -9.68 -13.02
N TYR A 536 -3.29 -9.65 -12.04
CA TYR A 536 -2.90 -8.45 -11.33
C TYR A 536 -1.48 -8.02 -11.72
N ALA A 537 -1.26 -6.74 -12.03
CA ALA A 537 0.07 -6.17 -12.24
C ALA A 537 0.47 -5.24 -11.09
N GLY A 538 1.57 -5.53 -10.39
CA GLY A 538 2.08 -4.66 -9.32
C GLY A 538 3.26 -5.27 -8.56
N ASP A 539 3.80 -4.49 -7.62
CA ASP A 539 4.94 -4.91 -6.79
C ASP A 539 4.51 -5.97 -5.76
N VAL A 540 4.95 -7.21 -5.99
CA VAL A 540 4.67 -8.40 -5.16
C VAL A 540 5.62 -8.57 -3.97
N SER A 541 6.55 -7.64 -3.76
CA SER A 541 7.53 -7.71 -2.67
C SER A 541 6.92 -7.53 -1.27
N ASN A 542 5.70 -6.96 -1.16
CA ASN A 542 5.01 -6.79 0.10
C ASN A 542 4.29 -8.07 0.56
N ALA A 543 4.82 -8.72 1.59
CA ALA A 543 4.35 -10.01 2.11
C ALA A 543 2.91 -10.03 2.64
N GLU A 544 2.41 -8.92 3.21
CA GLU A 544 1.05 -8.84 3.74
C GLU A 544 0.00 -8.81 2.62
N VAL A 545 0.29 -8.09 1.52
CA VAL A 545 -0.64 -7.98 0.40
C VAL A 545 -0.54 -9.15 -0.57
N ASN A 546 0.64 -9.75 -0.68
CA ASN A 546 0.82 -11.01 -1.37
C ASN A 546 -0.10 -12.09 -0.77
N SER A 547 -0.41 -12.04 0.54
CA SER A 547 -1.28 -13.03 1.20
C SER A 547 -2.70 -13.14 0.62
N LYS A 548 -3.31 -12.04 0.16
CA LYS A 548 -4.71 -12.04 -0.33
C LYS A 548 -4.83 -12.45 -1.80
N LEU A 549 -3.93 -12.00 -2.65
CA LEU A 549 -3.82 -12.53 -4.01
C LEU A 549 -3.45 -14.02 -3.99
N LEU A 550 -2.61 -14.42 -3.04
CA LEU A 550 -2.26 -15.82 -2.83
C LEU A 550 -3.46 -16.64 -2.31
N GLU A 551 -4.24 -16.12 -1.37
CA GLU A 551 -5.51 -16.72 -0.93
C GLU A 551 -6.44 -17.01 -2.12
N LEU A 552 -6.62 -16.02 -3.00
CA LEU A 552 -7.39 -16.20 -4.23
C LEU A 552 -6.79 -17.27 -5.14
N SER A 553 -5.46 -17.33 -5.27
CA SER A 553 -4.80 -18.35 -6.08
C SER A 553 -4.99 -19.78 -5.55
N TYR A 554 -5.19 -19.97 -4.24
CA TYR A 554 -5.59 -21.27 -3.69
C TYR A 554 -7.04 -21.60 -3.98
N LEU A 555 -7.94 -20.63 -3.81
CA LEU A 555 -9.36 -20.83 -4.05
C LEU A 555 -9.66 -21.10 -5.52
N PHE A 556 -8.86 -20.54 -6.42
CA PHE A 556 -9.01 -20.68 -7.87
C PHE A 556 -7.67 -21.05 -8.53
N PRO A 557 -7.20 -22.30 -8.35
CA PRO A 557 -5.92 -22.75 -8.87
C PRO A 557 -5.82 -22.54 -10.38
N LYS A 558 -4.67 -22.04 -10.85
CA LYS A 558 -4.38 -21.75 -12.27
C LYS A 558 -5.29 -20.72 -12.93
N ARG A 559 -6.03 -19.92 -12.15
CA ARG A 559 -6.89 -18.83 -12.66
C ARG A 559 -6.56 -17.46 -12.09
N VAL A 560 -5.61 -17.37 -11.17
CA VAL A 560 -5.17 -16.12 -10.55
C VAL A 560 -3.67 -15.99 -10.75
N TYR A 561 -3.26 -14.89 -11.37
CA TYR A 561 -1.88 -14.61 -11.71
C TYR A 561 -1.50 -13.21 -11.25
N CYS A 562 -0.26 -13.05 -10.81
CA CYS A 562 0.34 -11.77 -10.51
C CYS A 562 1.62 -11.61 -11.33
N ILE A 563 1.83 -10.44 -11.89
CA ILE A 563 3.01 -10.08 -12.68
C ILE A 563 3.60 -8.77 -12.17
N GLU A 564 4.90 -8.61 -12.38
CA GLU A 564 5.57 -7.32 -12.16
C GLU A 564 5.12 -6.28 -13.20
N GLU A 565 5.54 -5.03 -12.99
CA GLU A 565 5.30 -3.97 -13.97
C GLU A 565 6.00 -4.27 -15.29
N ARG A 566 5.28 -4.07 -16.39
CA ARG A 566 5.76 -4.37 -17.75
C ARG A 566 5.64 -3.16 -18.65
N LEU A 567 6.63 -2.99 -19.53
CA LEU A 567 6.63 -1.93 -20.53
C LEU A 567 5.51 -2.14 -21.58
N ASP A 568 5.17 -3.38 -21.89
CA ASP A 568 4.09 -3.75 -22.82
C ASP A 568 2.70 -3.82 -22.15
N LEU A 569 2.51 -3.14 -21.01
CA LEU A 569 1.23 -3.00 -20.33
C LEU A 569 0.04 -2.65 -21.27
N PRO A 570 0.18 -1.72 -22.24
CA PRO A 570 -0.87 -1.46 -23.24
C PRO A 570 -1.32 -2.73 -23.99
N GLU A 571 -0.39 -3.61 -24.35
CA GLU A 571 -0.70 -4.85 -25.08
C GLU A 571 -1.45 -5.86 -24.21
N ILE A 572 -1.12 -5.93 -22.91
CA ILE A 572 -1.88 -6.74 -21.94
C ILE A 572 -3.30 -6.20 -21.81
N MET A 573 -3.44 -4.88 -21.68
CA MET A 573 -4.71 -4.21 -21.50
C MET A 573 -5.65 -4.43 -22.69
N LYS A 574 -5.17 -4.27 -23.93
CA LYS A 574 -5.93 -4.56 -25.16
C LYS A 574 -6.54 -5.97 -25.19
N ARG A 575 -5.96 -6.93 -24.50
CA ARG A 575 -6.37 -8.34 -24.49
C ARG A 575 -7.33 -8.69 -23.36
N CYS A 576 -7.46 -7.86 -22.33
CA CYS A 576 -8.38 -8.14 -21.23
C CYS A 576 -9.86 -7.98 -21.64
N CYS A 577 -10.74 -8.61 -20.88
CA CYS A 577 -12.19 -8.40 -21.00
C CYS A 577 -12.60 -7.02 -20.48
N LEU A 578 -12.03 -6.62 -19.34
CA LEU A 578 -12.28 -5.36 -18.65
C LEU A 578 -11.13 -5.09 -17.68
N TYR A 579 -10.96 -3.82 -17.31
CA TYR A 579 -10.06 -3.41 -16.24
C TYR A 579 -10.85 -3.24 -14.94
N LEU A 580 -10.53 -4.02 -13.92
CA LEU A 580 -11.13 -3.89 -12.59
C LEU A 580 -10.32 -2.86 -11.79
N MET A 581 -10.97 -1.78 -11.38
CA MET A 581 -10.34 -0.73 -10.56
C MET A 581 -10.07 -1.24 -9.14
N THR A 582 -8.95 -0.78 -8.56
CA THR A 582 -8.55 -1.10 -7.19
C THR A 582 -9.42 -0.39 -6.16
N TYR A 583 -9.74 -1.04 -5.04
CA TYR A 583 -10.53 -0.46 -3.95
C TYR A 583 -9.88 -0.79 -2.61
N PRO A 584 -9.76 0.15 -1.65
CA PRO A 584 -10.50 1.42 -1.50
C PRO A 584 -9.83 2.64 -2.14
N ILE A 585 -8.77 2.46 -2.94
CA ILE A 585 -8.09 3.57 -3.62
C ILE A 585 -8.04 3.30 -5.12
N ASN A 586 -8.73 4.12 -5.91
CA ASN A 586 -8.71 4.01 -7.37
C ASN A 586 -7.39 4.55 -7.96
N GLY A 587 -6.96 4.01 -9.10
CA GLY A 587 -5.76 4.45 -9.82
C GLY A 587 -6.06 5.31 -11.05
N GLY A 588 -5.65 6.58 -11.04
CA GLY A 588 -5.89 7.54 -12.14
C GLY A 588 -5.27 7.15 -13.49
N LEU A 589 -3.96 6.87 -13.49
CA LEU A 589 -3.25 6.53 -14.73
C LEU A 589 -3.74 5.22 -15.36
N MET A 590 -3.96 4.18 -14.55
CA MET A 590 -4.47 2.89 -15.04
C MET A 590 -5.90 3.00 -15.58
N PHE A 591 -6.75 3.82 -14.94
CA PHE A 591 -8.09 4.14 -15.43
C PHE A 591 -8.03 4.79 -16.82
N GLN A 592 -7.19 5.82 -17.01
CA GLN A 592 -7.05 6.44 -18.32
C GLN A 592 -6.39 5.51 -19.35
N GLN A 593 -5.40 4.70 -18.96
CA GLN A 593 -4.81 3.70 -19.87
C GLN A 593 -5.87 2.72 -20.38
N ALA A 594 -6.76 2.22 -19.51
CA ALA A 594 -7.84 1.33 -19.92
C ALA A 594 -8.71 1.97 -21.00
N ILE A 595 -9.13 3.22 -20.77
CA ILE A 595 -9.93 3.98 -21.72
C ILE A 595 -9.18 4.22 -23.04
N ALA A 596 -7.89 4.57 -22.97
CA ALA A 596 -7.05 4.79 -24.16
C ALA A 596 -6.92 3.53 -25.02
N GLU A 597 -6.90 2.36 -24.39
CA GLU A 597 -6.87 1.05 -25.06
C GLU A 597 -8.26 0.49 -25.41
N GLY A 598 -9.31 1.29 -25.20
CA GLY A 598 -10.68 0.92 -25.54
C GLY A 598 -11.27 -0.14 -24.61
N LYS A 599 -10.78 -0.25 -23.38
CA LYS A 599 -11.26 -1.17 -22.34
C LYS A 599 -12.00 -0.43 -21.24
N ILE A 600 -13.09 -1.03 -20.78
CA ILE A 600 -13.93 -0.43 -19.74
C ILE A 600 -13.24 -0.60 -18.38
N PRO A 601 -12.86 0.50 -17.70
CA PRO A 601 -12.50 0.45 -16.29
C PRO A 601 -13.77 0.39 -15.45
N ILE A 602 -13.88 -0.56 -14.52
CA ILE A 602 -15.08 -0.72 -13.69
C ILE A 602 -14.71 -1.04 -12.25
N GLY A 603 -15.46 -0.51 -11.28
CA GLY A 603 -15.20 -0.76 -9.87
C GLY A 603 -16.09 0.02 -8.92
N LEU A 604 -15.74 -0.01 -7.63
CA LEU A 604 -16.49 0.72 -6.61
C LEU A 604 -16.10 2.20 -6.58
N LYS A 605 -17.09 3.04 -6.27
CA LYS A 605 -16.88 4.47 -6.04
C LYS A 605 -16.14 4.65 -4.72
N VAL A 606 -15.03 5.38 -4.75
CA VAL A 606 -14.31 5.79 -3.54
C VAL A 606 -14.94 7.06 -3.00
N TYR A 607 -15.09 7.15 -1.68
CA TYR A 607 -15.75 8.31 -1.06
C TYR A 607 -14.99 9.61 -1.37
N GLY A 608 -15.75 10.66 -1.67
CA GLY A 608 -15.24 12.00 -1.96
C GLY A 608 -14.55 12.17 -3.32
N GLN A 609 -14.26 11.10 -4.07
CA GLN A 609 -13.58 11.17 -5.36
C GLN A 609 -14.42 10.56 -6.49
N SER A 610 -14.33 11.12 -7.69
CA SER A 610 -14.84 10.48 -8.89
C SER A 610 -13.78 10.37 -9.96
N MET A 611 -13.69 9.18 -10.57
CA MET A 611 -12.79 8.90 -11.68
C MET A 611 -13.24 9.58 -12.97
N GLU A 612 -14.54 9.87 -13.09
CA GLU A 612 -15.10 10.60 -14.24
C GLU A 612 -14.53 12.02 -14.38
N GLU A 613 -14.03 12.61 -13.28
CA GLU A 613 -13.37 13.92 -13.34
C GLU A 613 -12.01 13.89 -14.04
N LEU A 614 -11.43 12.70 -14.26
CA LEU A 614 -10.22 12.52 -15.07
C LEU A 614 -10.53 12.45 -16.57
N LEU A 615 -11.81 12.57 -16.95
CA LEU A 615 -12.27 12.59 -18.33
C LEU A 615 -12.49 14.02 -18.80
N LEU A 616 -12.26 14.23 -20.10
CA LEU A 616 -12.55 15.48 -20.78
C LEU A 616 -14.06 15.77 -20.86
N ARG A 617 -14.88 14.72 -20.97
CA ARG A 617 -16.35 14.81 -21.10
C ARG A 617 -17.02 14.17 -19.90
N LYS A 618 -17.68 15.01 -19.08
CA LYS A 618 -18.37 14.60 -17.85
C LYS A 618 -19.68 13.85 -18.05
N ASN A 619 -20.25 13.88 -19.25
CA ASN A 619 -21.49 13.18 -19.59
C ASN A 619 -21.19 11.91 -20.39
N CYS A 620 -20.38 11.01 -19.83
CA CYS A 620 -20.17 9.70 -20.40
C CYS A 620 -21.43 8.84 -20.15
N GLU A 621 -21.95 8.18 -21.19
CA GLU A 621 -23.05 7.21 -21.00
C GLU A 621 -22.58 5.86 -20.44
N VAL A 622 -21.27 5.69 -20.25
CA VAL A 622 -20.68 4.48 -19.65
C VAL A 622 -20.53 4.70 -18.16
N GLN A 623 -21.12 3.81 -17.37
CA GLN A 623 -20.97 3.83 -15.92
C GLN A 623 -19.70 3.08 -15.51
N PHE A 624 -18.76 3.78 -14.87
CA PHE A 624 -17.49 3.20 -14.42
C PHE A 624 -17.51 2.85 -12.93
N GLU A 625 -18.19 3.66 -12.11
CA GLU A 625 -18.17 3.59 -10.66
C GLU A 625 -19.53 3.21 -10.07
N PHE A 626 -19.51 2.37 -9.05
CA PHE A 626 -20.70 1.85 -8.38
C PHE A 626 -20.59 2.04 -6.86
N LYS A 627 -21.64 2.54 -6.21
CA LYS A 627 -21.66 2.68 -4.75
C LYS A 627 -21.77 1.33 -4.03
N GLU A 628 -22.53 0.42 -4.62
CA GLU A 628 -22.87 -0.88 -4.03
C GLU A 628 -22.28 -2.02 -4.87
N LYS A 629 -21.75 -3.04 -4.19
CA LYS A 629 -21.18 -4.24 -4.80
C LYS A 629 -22.21 -4.94 -5.70
N GLU A 630 -23.48 -4.99 -5.29
CA GLU A 630 -24.55 -5.67 -6.03
C GLU A 630 -24.79 -5.02 -7.39
N ASN A 631 -24.71 -3.68 -7.47
CA ASN A 631 -24.90 -2.96 -8.72
C ASN A 631 -23.67 -3.10 -9.63
N LEU A 632 -22.47 -3.11 -9.06
CA LEU A 632 -21.24 -3.46 -9.79
C LEU A 632 -21.35 -4.85 -10.41
N MET A 633 -21.75 -5.86 -9.61
CA MET A 633 -21.87 -7.24 -10.09
C MET A 633 -22.95 -7.39 -11.17
N LYS A 634 -24.06 -6.64 -11.10
CA LYS A 634 -25.07 -6.60 -12.16
C LYS A 634 -24.50 -6.05 -13.46
N GLU A 635 -23.79 -4.93 -13.44
CA GLU A 635 -23.20 -4.40 -14.68
C GLU A 635 -22.10 -5.31 -15.23
N LEU A 636 -21.29 -5.93 -14.35
CA LEU A 636 -20.31 -6.94 -14.76
C LEU A 636 -20.97 -8.11 -15.50
N ASP A 637 -22.12 -8.62 -15.02
CA ASP A 637 -22.85 -9.69 -15.71
C ASP A 637 -23.27 -9.30 -17.12
N ARG A 638 -23.77 -8.08 -17.29
CA ARG A 638 -24.13 -7.55 -18.61
C ARG A 638 -22.90 -7.44 -19.52
N LEU A 639 -21.81 -6.87 -19.02
CA LEU A 639 -20.54 -6.74 -19.76
C LEU A 639 -19.91 -8.09 -20.13
N MET A 640 -20.15 -9.13 -19.33
CA MET A 640 -19.51 -10.43 -19.51
C MET A 640 -20.35 -11.43 -20.29
N ARG A 641 -21.69 -11.29 -20.31
CA ARG A 641 -22.63 -12.27 -20.89
C ARG A 641 -23.55 -11.72 -21.97
N GLU A 642 -23.98 -10.45 -21.91
CA GLU A 642 -24.90 -9.92 -22.93
C GLU A 642 -24.17 -9.75 -24.28
N PRO A 643 -24.60 -10.45 -25.34
CA PRO A 643 -23.92 -10.38 -26.63
C PRO A 643 -23.87 -8.96 -27.19
N GLY A 644 -22.67 -8.47 -27.51
CA GLY A 644 -22.48 -7.15 -28.12
C GLY A 644 -22.61 -5.96 -27.15
N TYR A 645 -23.01 -6.18 -25.90
CA TYR A 645 -23.19 -5.08 -24.93
C TYR A 645 -21.86 -4.41 -24.58
N ARG A 646 -20.83 -5.20 -24.25
CA ARG A 646 -19.49 -4.69 -23.94
C ARG A 646 -18.91 -3.93 -25.13
N GLU A 647 -18.94 -4.49 -26.33
CA GLU A 647 -18.38 -3.86 -27.53
C GLU A 647 -19.07 -2.52 -27.83
N LYS A 648 -20.39 -2.43 -27.59
CA LYS A 648 -21.14 -1.17 -27.70
C LYS A 648 -20.70 -0.15 -26.65
N GLN A 649 -20.42 -0.56 -25.41
CA GLN A 649 -19.92 0.35 -24.38
C GLN A 649 -18.46 0.77 -24.63
N GLU A 650 -17.60 -0.14 -25.05
CA GLU A 650 -16.20 0.14 -25.43
C GLU A 650 -16.11 1.17 -26.56
N GLN A 651 -17.02 1.15 -27.53
CA GLN A 651 -17.08 2.15 -28.60
C GLN A 651 -17.32 3.57 -28.10
N LYS A 652 -17.99 3.74 -26.95
CA LYS A 652 -18.28 5.05 -26.34
C LYS A 652 -17.07 5.65 -25.61
N LEU A 653 -16.00 4.87 -25.39
CA LEU A 653 -14.79 5.32 -24.72
C LEU A 653 -13.94 6.27 -25.59
N LYS A 654 -14.21 6.31 -26.90
CA LYS A 654 -13.49 7.16 -27.85
C LYS A 654 -13.62 8.64 -27.48
N SER A 655 -12.49 9.34 -27.49
CA SER A 655 -12.43 10.79 -27.26
C SER A 655 -12.87 11.25 -25.87
N LEU A 656 -12.87 10.35 -24.86
CA LEU A 656 -13.10 10.74 -23.46
C LEU A 656 -11.87 11.37 -22.80
N LEU A 657 -10.67 11.14 -23.35
CA LEU A 657 -9.41 11.66 -22.81
C LEU A 657 -8.95 12.88 -23.58
N ILE A 658 -8.27 13.79 -22.89
CA ILE A 658 -7.56 14.90 -23.52
C ILE A 658 -6.50 14.35 -24.49
N SER A 659 -6.34 14.99 -25.64
CA SER A 659 -5.29 14.62 -26.60
C SER A 659 -3.95 15.28 -26.26
N GLU A 660 -2.84 14.70 -26.71
CA GLU A 660 -1.51 15.32 -26.59
C GLU A 660 -1.45 16.71 -27.22
N GLN A 661 -2.09 16.89 -28.38
CA GLN A 661 -2.14 18.19 -29.06
C GLN A 661 -2.91 19.23 -28.24
N GLU A 662 -4.03 18.83 -27.65
CA GLU A 662 -4.86 19.70 -26.81
C GLU A 662 -4.13 20.06 -25.52
N PHE A 663 -3.51 19.09 -24.85
CA PHE A 663 -2.66 19.33 -23.68
C PHE A 663 -1.56 20.34 -23.99
N ARG A 664 -0.82 20.16 -25.09
CA ARG A 664 0.24 21.07 -25.53
C ARG A 664 -0.29 22.49 -25.75
N GLN A 665 -1.43 22.62 -26.42
CA GLN A 665 -2.03 23.93 -26.71
C GLN A 665 -2.48 24.66 -25.44
N GLU A 666 -3.06 23.93 -24.48
CA GLU A 666 -3.50 24.50 -23.21
C GLU A 666 -2.32 24.80 -22.28
N LEU A 667 -1.24 24.02 -22.30
CA LEU A 667 0.00 24.35 -21.60
C LEU A 667 0.62 25.65 -22.15
N LEU A 668 0.56 25.87 -23.47
CA LEU A 668 0.97 27.15 -24.05
C LEU A 668 0.07 28.31 -23.57
N ASN A 669 -1.24 28.09 -23.47
CA ASN A 669 -2.16 29.10 -22.90
C ASN A 669 -1.83 29.40 -21.43
N ILE A 670 -1.47 28.39 -20.63
CA ILE A 670 -0.96 28.60 -19.26
C ILE A 670 0.27 29.50 -19.28
N LEU A 671 1.26 29.21 -20.13
CA LEU A 671 2.51 29.96 -20.21
C LEU A 671 2.38 31.39 -20.74
N LEU A 672 1.41 31.66 -21.60
CA LEU A 672 1.25 32.99 -22.21
C LEU A 672 0.14 33.83 -21.58
N LYS A 673 -0.94 33.19 -21.11
CA LYS A 673 -2.20 33.85 -20.71
C LYS A 673 -2.64 33.55 -19.29
N ARG A 674 -2.00 32.59 -18.58
CA ARG A 674 -2.40 32.13 -17.24
C ARG A 674 -3.86 31.69 -17.19
N ASN A 675 -4.29 30.97 -18.21
CA ASN A 675 -5.64 30.45 -18.32
C ASN A 675 -5.65 29.20 -19.20
N THR A 676 -6.69 28.39 -19.05
CA THR A 676 -7.03 27.28 -19.96
C THR A 676 -8.49 27.37 -20.35
N LYS A 677 -8.89 26.57 -21.34
CA LYS A 677 -10.31 26.45 -21.70
C LYS A 677 -11.14 25.59 -20.74
N PHE A 678 -10.53 24.99 -19.73
CA PHE A 678 -11.20 24.01 -18.88
C PHE A 678 -12.01 24.71 -17.79
N ASP A 679 -13.32 24.45 -17.79
CA ASP A 679 -14.21 24.98 -16.78
C ASP A 679 -13.97 24.33 -15.41
N VAL A 680 -14.04 25.16 -14.38
CA VAL A 680 -13.97 24.76 -12.97
C VAL A 680 -15.22 25.21 -12.25
N TYR A 681 -15.65 24.43 -11.26
CA TYR A 681 -16.76 24.79 -10.39
C TYR A 681 -16.41 24.49 -8.94
N MET A 682 -17.04 25.25 -8.04
CA MET A 682 -16.93 25.01 -6.61
C MET A 682 -17.90 23.93 -6.19
N GLU A 683 -17.43 22.97 -5.41
CA GLU A 683 -18.25 21.98 -4.72
C GLU A 683 -17.61 21.67 -3.37
N ASP A 684 -18.42 21.38 -2.35
CA ASP A 684 -17.90 21.01 -1.04
C ASP A 684 -17.26 19.62 -1.12
N VAL A 685 -15.96 19.55 -0.81
CA VAL A 685 -15.25 18.28 -0.79
C VAL A 685 -15.27 17.71 0.62
N ASP A 686 -16.06 16.66 0.79
CA ASP A 686 -16.04 15.82 1.98
C ASP A 686 -14.89 14.80 1.89
N SER A 687 -13.78 15.15 2.54
CA SER A 687 -12.57 14.34 2.61
C SER A 687 -12.46 13.53 3.92
N GLU A 688 -13.41 13.62 4.85
CA GLU A 688 -13.26 13.03 6.19
C GLU A 688 -13.09 11.51 6.12
N GLU A 689 -13.96 10.82 5.38
CA GLU A 689 -13.87 9.37 5.27
C GLU A 689 -12.62 8.90 4.52
N PHE A 690 -12.15 9.71 3.56
CA PHE A 690 -10.91 9.47 2.86
C PHE A 690 -9.70 9.58 3.80
N ILE A 691 -9.64 10.63 4.62
CA ILE A 691 -8.63 10.84 5.68
C ILE A 691 -8.68 9.71 6.71
N ASN A 692 -9.87 9.37 7.21
CA ASN A 692 -10.06 8.26 8.14
C ASN A 692 -9.57 6.93 7.53
N GLY A 693 -9.64 6.78 6.21
CA GLY A 693 -9.03 5.67 5.48
C GLY A 693 -7.51 5.57 5.68
N TYR A 694 -6.78 6.70 5.67
CA TYR A 694 -5.34 6.71 5.96
C TYR A 694 -5.08 6.32 7.41
N ILE A 695 -5.77 6.95 8.36
CA ILE A 695 -5.59 6.70 9.80
C ILE A 695 -5.84 5.23 10.15
N ARG A 696 -6.88 4.61 9.56
CA ARG A 696 -7.22 3.20 9.79
C ARG A 696 -6.18 2.22 9.25
N ARG A 697 -5.43 2.59 8.20
CA ARG A 697 -4.39 1.74 7.59
C ARG A 697 -3.04 1.85 8.29
N LEU A 698 -2.78 2.96 8.99
CA LEU A 698 -1.50 3.19 9.66
C LEU A 698 -1.19 2.11 10.70
N THR A 699 -0.16 1.33 10.44
CA THR A 699 0.45 0.46 11.44
C THR A 699 1.43 1.25 12.30
N TYR A 700 1.63 0.83 13.56
CA TYR A 700 2.66 1.45 14.41
C TYR A 700 4.06 1.27 13.79
N HIS A 701 4.28 0.17 13.07
CA HIS A 701 5.52 -0.13 12.36
C HIS A 701 5.78 0.81 11.18
N GLU A 702 4.77 1.14 10.36
CA GLU A 702 4.92 2.12 9.27
C GLU A 702 5.24 3.51 9.82
N PHE A 703 4.63 3.92 10.92
CA PHE A 703 4.99 5.19 11.56
C PHE A 703 6.42 5.17 12.11
N TYR A 704 6.77 4.13 12.88
CA TYR A 704 8.05 4.05 13.57
C TYR A 704 9.23 3.88 12.60
N ASN A 705 9.13 3.09 11.54
CA ASN A 705 10.20 3.00 10.55
C ASN A 705 10.42 4.34 9.84
N ASN A 706 9.35 5.06 9.50
CA ASN A 706 9.46 6.39 8.91
C ASN A 706 9.92 7.46 9.92
N TYR A 707 9.91 7.17 11.22
CA TYR A 707 10.39 8.05 12.28
C TYR A 707 11.82 7.69 12.76
N GLU A 708 12.20 6.41 12.78
CA GLU A 708 13.49 5.88 13.25
C GLU A 708 14.52 5.57 12.15
N GLU A 709 14.15 5.27 10.90
CA GLU A 709 15.14 5.26 9.80
C GLU A 709 15.76 6.65 9.56
N ILE A 710 15.28 7.67 10.29
CA ILE A 710 15.73 9.07 10.32
C ILE A 710 16.45 9.39 11.67
N GLY A 711 16.73 8.36 12.49
CA GLY A 711 17.40 8.46 13.80
C GLY A 711 18.80 7.84 13.83
N GLY A 712 19.53 7.91 12.71
CA GLY A 712 20.96 7.57 12.63
C GLY A 712 21.82 8.82 12.63
#